data_AF-A0A9Q9BEM2-F1
#
_entry.id   AF-A0A9Q9BEM2-F1
#
_cell.length_a   1.000
_cell.length_b   1.000
_cell.length_c   1.000
_cell.angle_alpha   90.00
_cell.angle_beta   90.00
_cell.angle_gamma   90.00
#
_symmetry.space_group_name_H-M   'P 1'
#
loop_
_entity.id
_entity.type
_entity.pdbx_description
1 polymer ?
#
loop_
_entity_poly.entity_id
_entity_poly.type
_entity_poly.pdbx_seq_one_letter_code
_entity_poly.pdbx_strand_id
1 'polypeptide(L)'
;MKQIKKKRLDITRILIMTAVCMLPLVLVSPLIAEETDEIRTLREDAEKGHAWAQYDLGFMYKEGRGVEQSYEKAVYWYNKAAEQGFAEAQNNLGFMYKEGLGVEQSYKSAVYWYRKAAEQKLAEAQFNLGNMYFDGLGLAKNAEKAAEWYLKAAEQGLAKAQNKLGWMYHNGIGVEQNDEKAVYWHRKAAEQGDAEGQFSLGWLYYQGIGLKKDYKKASEWFGKAADQGLTEAQAKLKELEEQLQKNTKPLLIIDKDGTLTGLTDKTKLKGKLVLPAEVKKIGENAFYDCKGLTEIDFSACTNLVDIGRWAFSGCTGLTEVYLPASLTKIGEMAFNRCTGLTKVDFPASLTEIGDNAFSSCTGLTEVYLPASLTQISYHPFIDCSNLHTLIVDPANPVYCSKDNVIYTKDMKKLICAAGGLTQASIPDTVTEIGDYAFFYCTGLTKVHLPESLTEIGEKSFSGCTGLTEFRFPESLTEIGEETFLGCTGLIKVCLPESLTKIGYYAFFRCTGLIEASLPESLTEIDRGAFADCKNLHTLIVDPANPVYCSKDNIIYTKDMDELVCAAGGLTQAFIPDTVTKIGEMAFFGCTGLTKVHLPESLTEIGEWAFSGCTGLSKLDISACKNLTEIGEQAFSGCTGLAEVRLPASLTEIGRWAFNGCTDLSEIRLPATLTKIGEGPFAGCTNLHTLVVDPANPVYCSKDNIIYTKNMNKLICAAGGITQISIPDTVTKIGEMAFDGCTGLTEVRLPASLTEIGEWAFSGCTGLSKLDISACKNLTKIGEWVFEGCTSLTEVSLPASLTFIGSQAFKNISPDAQFTIPTEEVKKLLKDSAEAP
;
A
#
# COMPACT_ATOMS: atom_id res chain seq x y z
N MET A 1 -44.78 -15.13 34.00
CA MET A 1 -45.48 -13.82 34.03
C MET A 1 -44.42 -12.75 33.86
N LYS A 2 -44.49 -11.73 33.01
CA LYS A 2 -45.44 -11.28 31.95
C LYS A 2 -44.61 -10.75 30.77
N GLN A 3 -45.03 -11.01 29.52
CA GLN A 3 -44.85 -10.24 28.25
C GLN A 3 -43.42 -9.67 27.90
N ILE A 4 -42.95 -9.52 26.65
CA ILE A 4 -43.57 -9.38 25.32
C ILE A 4 -42.71 -10.14 24.27
N LYS A 5 -43.34 -10.92 23.38
CA LYS A 5 -42.78 -11.32 22.07
C LYS A 5 -43.50 -10.52 20.97
N LYS A 6 -42.84 -9.54 20.33
CA LYS A 6 -43.15 -9.01 18.96
C LYS A 6 -42.29 -7.78 18.63
N LYS A 7 -41.41 -7.88 17.62
CA LYS A 7 -41.13 -6.89 16.55
C LYS A 7 -39.86 -7.26 15.77
N ARG A 8 -40.03 -7.70 14.52
CA ARG A 8 -39.10 -7.47 13.40
C ARG A 8 -39.93 -7.30 12.12
N LEU A 9 -40.48 -6.10 12.01
CA LEU A 9 -40.66 -5.29 10.81
C LEU A 9 -39.90 -3.99 11.15
N ASP A 10 -39.23 -3.26 10.28
CA ASP A 10 -38.85 -3.40 8.86
C ASP A 10 -37.93 -2.19 8.56
N ILE A 11 -37.55 -1.97 7.29
CA ILE A 11 -37.08 -0.68 6.72
C ILE A 11 -35.62 -0.27 7.04
N THR A 12 -34.79 0.31 6.14
CA THR A 12 -34.61 0.36 4.65
C THR A 12 -33.28 1.15 4.41
N ARG A 13 -32.73 1.11 3.18
CA ARG A 13 -31.65 1.96 2.60
C ARG A 13 -30.22 1.45 2.87
N ILE A 14 -29.22 1.60 1.99
CA ILE A 14 -29.03 2.40 0.74
C ILE A 14 -28.57 1.42 -0.40
N LEU A 15 -29.07 1.36 -1.64
CA LEU A 15 -29.14 2.30 -2.79
C LEU A 15 -27.78 2.61 -3.49
N ILE A 16 -27.48 2.01 -4.64
CA ILE A 16 -27.27 2.58 -6.01
C ILE A 16 -26.43 1.50 -6.77
N MET A 17 -26.68 1.06 -8.01
CA MET A 17 -26.80 1.80 -9.27
C MET A 17 -27.52 1.00 -10.40
N THR A 18 -28.29 1.69 -11.26
CA THR A 18 -28.77 1.33 -12.64
C THR A 18 -29.42 -0.05 -12.89
N ALA A 19 -30.75 -0.22 -13.02
CA ALA A 19 -31.78 0.37 -13.93
C ALA A 19 -31.71 -0.19 -15.38
N VAL A 20 -32.79 -0.77 -15.94
CA VAL A 20 -33.96 -0.11 -16.60
C VAL A 20 -35.01 -1.22 -16.94
N CYS A 21 -36.35 -1.08 -16.91
CA CYS A 21 -37.27 -0.08 -16.35
C CYS A 21 -38.74 -0.60 -16.19
N MET A 22 -39.43 -0.09 -15.16
CA MET A 22 -40.81 0.45 -15.11
C MET A 22 -42.07 -0.39 -15.49
N LEU A 23 -42.76 -0.93 -14.46
CA LEU A 23 -44.08 -0.50 -13.87
C LEU A 23 -45.25 0.01 -14.78
N PRO A 24 -46.55 -0.06 -14.34
CA PRO A 24 -47.03 0.01 -12.94
C PRO A 24 -48.21 -0.91 -12.47
N LEU A 25 -48.42 -0.90 -11.14
CA LEU A 25 -49.55 -1.46 -10.38
C LEU A 25 -50.89 -0.73 -10.59
N VAL A 26 -52.02 -1.45 -10.46
CA VAL A 26 -53.31 -0.95 -9.89
C VAL A 26 -53.96 -2.07 -9.03
N LEU A 27 -54.81 -1.69 -8.06
CA LEU A 27 -55.47 -2.54 -7.05
C LEU A 27 -56.63 -3.41 -7.59
N VAL A 28 -57.14 -4.36 -6.76
CA VAL A 28 -58.56 -4.55 -6.34
C VAL A 28 -58.81 -5.99 -5.81
N SER A 29 -59.89 -6.14 -5.01
CA SER A 29 -60.70 -7.30 -4.56
C SER A 29 -60.67 -8.61 -5.40
N PRO A 30 -61.23 -9.75 -4.91
CA PRO A 30 -61.34 -10.97 -5.71
C PRO A 30 -62.28 -10.79 -6.90
N LEU A 31 -61.74 -10.31 -8.02
CA LEU A 31 -62.37 -10.37 -9.31
C LEU A 31 -62.28 -11.80 -9.85
N ILE A 32 -63.40 -12.25 -10.42
CA ILE A 32 -63.40 -13.32 -11.42
C ILE A 32 -62.41 -12.88 -12.51
N ALA A 33 -61.41 -13.71 -12.81
CA ALA A 33 -60.47 -13.42 -13.88
C ALA A 33 -61.24 -13.41 -15.22
N GLU A 34 -61.43 -12.23 -15.79
CA GLU A 34 -61.98 -12.10 -17.14
C GLU A 34 -60.99 -12.75 -18.13
N GLU A 35 -61.50 -13.69 -18.94
CA GLU A 35 -60.74 -14.45 -19.92
C GLU A 35 -60.14 -13.47 -20.94
N THR A 36 -58.81 -13.42 -21.07
CA THR A 36 -58.15 -12.46 -21.96
C THR A 36 -58.51 -12.73 -23.42
N ASP A 37 -58.50 -11.69 -24.26
CA ASP A 37 -58.80 -11.83 -25.70
C ASP A 37 -57.90 -12.88 -26.38
N GLU A 38 -56.66 -13.05 -25.92
CA GLU A 38 -55.71 -14.09 -26.36
C GLU A 38 -56.22 -15.51 -26.03
N ILE A 39 -56.74 -15.74 -24.82
CA ILE A 39 -57.28 -17.05 -24.40
C ILE A 39 -58.58 -17.35 -25.13
N ARG A 40 -59.45 -16.34 -25.32
CA ARG A 40 -60.67 -16.50 -26.14
C ARG A 40 -60.31 -16.90 -27.57
N THR A 41 -59.33 -16.23 -28.18
CA THR A 41 -58.86 -16.55 -29.54
C THR A 41 -58.25 -17.96 -29.62
N LEU A 42 -57.43 -18.35 -28.63
CA LEU A 42 -56.87 -19.71 -28.54
C LEU A 42 -57.96 -20.78 -28.39
N ARG A 43 -59.01 -20.50 -27.60
CA ARG A 43 -60.17 -21.39 -27.45
C ARG A 43 -60.92 -21.55 -28.77
N GLU A 44 -61.20 -20.45 -29.48
CA GLU A 44 -61.83 -20.51 -30.80
C GLU A 44 -61.00 -21.34 -31.80
N ASP A 45 -59.68 -21.20 -31.82
CA ASP A 45 -58.81 -21.96 -32.73
C ASP A 45 -58.67 -23.44 -32.34
N ALA A 46 -58.70 -23.75 -31.03
CA ALA A 46 -58.79 -25.12 -30.54
C ALA A 46 -60.13 -25.79 -30.92
N GLU A 47 -61.24 -25.04 -30.87
CA GLU A 47 -62.58 -25.48 -31.29
C GLU A 47 -62.70 -25.64 -32.81
N LYS A 48 -62.02 -24.80 -33.61
CA LYS A 48 -61.84 -24.98 -35.07
C LYS A 48 -61.01 -26.22 -35.45
N GLY A 49 -60.39 -26.88 -34.47
CA GLY A 49 -59.68 -28.15 -34.65
C GLY A 49 -58.16 -28.04 -34.73
N HIS A 50 -57.57 -26.85 -34.59
CA HIS A 50 -56.12 -26.68 -34.78
C HIS A 50 -55.31 -27.38 -33.68
N ALA A 51 -54.53 -28.39 -34.05
CA ALA A 51 -53.83 -29.27 -33.09
C ALA A 51 -52.84 -28.53 -32.16
N TRP A 52 -52.19 -27.46 -32.63
CA TRP A 52 -51.31 -26.63 -31.79
C TRP A 52 -52.13 -25.86 -30.73
N ALA A 53 -53.24 -25.24 -31.12
CA ALA A 53 -54.11 -24.50 -30.20
C ALA A 53 -54.75 -25.43 -29.15
N GLN A 54 -55.10 -26.65 -29.55
CA GLN A 54 -55.55 -27.70 -28.63
C GLN A 54 -54.44 -28.14 -27.67
N TYR A 55 -53.21 -28.30 -28.15
CA TYR A 55 -52.07 -28.58 -27.27
C TYR A 55 -51.83 -27.47 -26.26
N ASP A 56 -51.78 -26.21 -26.71
CA ASP A 56 -51.50 -25.05 -25.85
C ASP A 56 -52.63 -24.85 -24.83
N LEU A 57 -53.90 -24.96 -25.23
CA LEU A 57 -55.03 -24.90 -24.31
C LEU A 57 -55.00 -26.07 -23.29
N GLY A 58 -54.58 -27.26 -23.72
CA GLY A 58 -54.32 -28.40 -22.85
C GLY A 58 -53.21 -28.13 -21.82
N PHE A 59 -52.14 -27.47 -22.25
CA PHE A 59 -51.03 -27.05 -21.38
C PHE A 59 -51.46 -25.97 -20.39
N MET A 60 -52.24 -24.97 -20.81
CA MET A 60 -52.81 -23.94 -19.95
C MET A 60 -53.69 -24.55 -18.85
N TYR A 61 -54.56 -25.51 -19.21
CA TYR A 61 -55.38 -26.24 -18.23
C TYR A 61 -54.56 -27.14 -17.29
N LYS A 62 -53.44 -27.73 -17.74
CA LYS A 62 -52.53 -28.51 -16.89
C LYS A 62 -51.81 -27.62 -15.87
N GLU A 63 -51.34 -26.46 -16.29
CA GLU A 63 -50.50 -25.57 -15.47
C GLU A 63 -51.29 -24.49 -14.70
N GLY A 64 -52.60 -24.36 -14.93
CA GLY A 64 -53.42 -23.29 -14.35
C GLY A 64 -53.05 -21.88 -14.85
N ARG A 65 -52.47 -21.78 -16.05
CA ARG A 65 -51.99 -20.51 -16.62
C ARG A 65 -53.14 -19.83 -17.36
N GLY A 66 -53.65 -18.72 -16.83
CA GLY A 66 -54.73 -17.93 -17.46
C GLY A 66 -56.12 -18.57 -17.43
N VAL A 67 -56.22 -19.86 -17.12
CA VAL A 67 -57.46 -20.61 -16.91
C VAL A 67 -57.39 -21.37 -15.58
N GLU A 68 -58.54 -21.65 -14.97
CA GLU A 68 -58.61 -22.53 -13.80
C GLU A 68 -58.01 -23.91 -14.12
N GLN A 69 -57.10 -24.40 -13.27
CA GLN A 69 -56.41 -25.68 -13.47
C GLN A 69 -57.42 -26.84 -13.48
N SER A 70 -57.37 -27.68 -14.51
CA SER A 70 -58.15 -28.91 -14.60
C SER A 70 -57.43 -29.93 -15.48
N TYR A 71 -57.03 -31.04 -14.87
CA TYR A 71 -56.34 -32.10 -15.59
C TYR A 71 -57.29 -32.83 -16.56
N GLU A 72 -58.58 -32.88 -16.28
CA GLU A 72 -59.62 -33.47 -17.14
C GLU A 72 -59.76 -32.67 -18.44
N LYS A 73 -59.79 -31.33 -18.33
CA LYS A 73 -59.80 -30.43 -19.51
C LYS A 73 -58.46 -30.49 -20.24
N ALA A 74 -57.33 -30.56 -19.53
CA ALA A 74 -56.02 -30.72 -20.14
C ALA A 74 -55.95 -31.99 -20.99
N VAL A 75 -56.38 -33.13 -20.45
CA VAL A 75 -56.47 -34.42 -21.14
C VAL A 75 -57.39 -34.34 -22.35
N TYR A 76 -58.58 -33.75 -22.21
CA TYR A 76 -59.53 -33.63 -23.32
C TYR A 76 -58.86 -32.98 -24.54
N TRP A 77 -58.20 -31.84 -24.33
CA TRP A 77 -57.53 -31.10 -25.40
C TRP A 77 -56.24 -31.78 -25.89
N TYR A 78 -55.42 -32.34 -25.00
CA TYR A 78 -54.27 -33.14 -25.40
C TYR A 78 -54.68 -34.37 -26.23
N ASN A 79 -55.78 -35.04 -25.91
CA ASN A 79 -56.26 -36.18 -26.70
C ASN A 79 -56.68 -35.74 -28.10
N LYS A 80 -57.41 -34.62 -28.23
CA LYS A 80 -57.76 -34.05 -29.54
C LYS A 80 -56.55 -33.70 -30.41
N ALA A 81 -55.49 -33.14 -29.82
CA ALA A 81 -54.24 -32.87 -30.53
C ALA A 81 -53.43 -34.16 -30.82
N ALA A 82 -53.39 -35.11 -29.88
CA ALA A 82 -52.64 -36.36 -29.99
C ALA A 82 -53.22 -37.32 -31.05
N GLU A 83 -54.55 -37.38 -31.18
CA GLU A 83 -55.28 -38.09 -32.24
C GLU A 83 -54.92 -37.55 -33.63
N GLN A 84 -54.67 -36.24 -33.76
CA GLN A 84 -54.20 -35.59 -34.99
C GLN A 84 -52.70 -35.80 -35.29
N GLY A 85 -51.97 -36.49 -34.42
CA GLY A 85 -50.55 -36.79 -34.60
C GLY A 85 -49.59 -35.86 -33.87
N PHE A 86 -50.06 -34.81 -33.17
CA PHE A 86 -49.19 -33.80 -32.56
C PHE A 86 -48.30 -34.41 -31.45
N ALA A 87 -46.98 -34.43 -31.65
CA ALA A 87 -46.05 -35.25 -30.86
C ALA A 87 -45.95 -34.80 -29.40
N GLU A 88 -45.99 -33.50 -29.14
CA GLU A 88 -45.93 -32.89 -27.82
C GLU A 88 -47.22 -33.18 -27.02
N ALA A 89 -48.36 -33.20 -27.70
CA ALA A 89 -49.64 -33.62 -27.10
C ALA A 89 -49.65 -35.11 -26.79
N GLN A 90 -49.10 -35.95 -27.68
CA GLN A 90 -48.90 -37.38 -27.41
C GLN A 90 -47.99 -37.62 -26.21
N ASN A 91 -46.86 -36.90 -26.09
CA ASN A 91 -45.99 -36.98 -24.92
C ASN A 91 -46.71 -36.54 -23.64
N ASN A 92 -47.38 -35.39 -23.66
CA ASN A 92 -48.05 -34.86 -22.48
C ASN A 92 -49.24 -35.75 -22.07
N LEU A 93 -50.02 -36.26 -23.02
CA LEU A 93 -51.06 -37.26 -22.75
C LEU A 93 -50.48 -38.57 -22.18
N GLY A 94 -49.31 -39.00 -22.68
CA GLY A 94 -48.55 -40.11 -22.11
C GLY A 94 -48.19 -39.88 -20.65
N PHE A 95 -47.80 -38.66 -20.29
CA PHE A 95 -47.57 -38.24 -18.91
C PHE A 95 -48.86 -38.22 -18.08
N MET A 96 -49.97 -37.69 -18.60
CA MET A 96 -51.26 -37.73 -17.88
C MET A 96 -51.68 -39.17 -17.56
N TYR A 97 -51.51 -40.12 -18.49
CA TYR A 97 -51.75 -41.55 -18.25
C TYR A 97 -50.74 -42.22 -17.31
N LYS A 98 -49.47 -41.76 -17.29
CA LYS A 98 -48.45 -42.28 -16.37
C LYS A 98 -48.75 -41.88 -14.92
N GLU A 99 -49.15 -40.64 -14.71
CA GLU A 99 -49.39 -40.09 -13.36
C GLU A 99 -50.86 -40.21 -12.90
N GLY A 100 -51.81 -40.55 -13.78
CA GLY A 100 -53.23 -40.63 -13.44
C GLY A 100 -53.90 -39.26 -13.28
N LEU A 101 -53.38 -38.23 -13.95
CA LEU A 101 -53.86 -36.85 -13.83
C LEU A 101 -55.04 -36.65 -14.80
N GLY A 102 -56.25 -36.45 -14.27
CA GLY A 102 -57.47 -36.25 -15.08
C GLY A 102 -57.90 -37.48 -15.89
N VAL A 103 -57.22 -38.62 -15.75
CA VAL A 103 -57.50 -39.92 -16.40
C VAL A 103 -57.24 -41.05 -15.41
N GLU A 104 -57.84 -42.21 -15.65
CA GLU A 104 -57.44 -43.43 -14.95
C GLU A 104 -55.99 -43.81 -15.32
N GLN A 105 -55.13 -43.95 -14.31
CA GLN A 105 -53.71 -44.26 -14.49
C GLN A 105 -53.53 -45.55 -15.30
N SER A 106 -52.77 -45.48 -16.40
CA SER A 106 -52.50 -46.64 -17.25
C SER A 106 -51.14 -46.52 -17.91
N TYR A 107 -50.16 -47.24 -17.37
CA TYR A 107 -48.82 -47.32 -17.96
C TYR A 107 -48.83 -47.90 -19.39
N LYS A 108 -49.82 -48.73 -19.75
CA LYS A 108 -49.97 -49.23 -21.13
C LYS A 108 -50.37 -48.11 -22.09
N SER A 109 -51.32 -47.25 -21.68
CA SER A 109 -51.71 -46.06 -22.44
C SER A 109 -50.56 -45.04 -22.51
N ALA A 110 -49.85 -44.84 -21.40
CA ALA A 110 -48.66 -43.98 -21.35
C ALA A 110 -47.59 -44.44 -22.35
N VAL A 111 -47.23 -45.73 -22.34
CA VAL A 111 -46.29 -46.35 -23.28
C VAL A 111 -46.75 -46.21 -24.73
N TYR A 112 -48.05 -46.41 -25.01
CA TYR A 112 -48.60 -46.25 -26.36
C TYR A 112 -48.39 -44.83 -26.90
N TRP A 113 -48.71 -43.81 -26.09
CA TRP A 113 -48.59 -42.41 -26.50
C TRP A 113 -47.13 -41.92 -26.53
N TYR A 114 -46.31 -42.27 -25.53
CA TYR A 114 -44.87 -42.00 -25.57
C TYR A 114 -44.20 -42.66 -26.77
N ARG A 115 -44.59 -43.88 -27.14
CA ARG A 115 -44.05 -44.56 -28.34
C ARG A 115 -44.35 -43.78 -29.62
N LYS A 116 -45.60 -43.37 -29.84
CA LYS A 116 -45.96 -42.56 -31.02
C LYS A 116 -45.14 -41.26 -31.10
N ALA A 117 -44.97 -40.56 -29.99
CA ALA A 117 -44.16 -39.33 -29.95
C ALA A 117 -42.65 -39.61 -30.12
N ALA A 118 -42.14 -40.69 -29.54
CA ALA A 118 -40.73 -41.10 -29.63
C ALA A 118 -40.32 -41.56 -31.04
N GLU A 119 -41.25 -42.20 -31.77
CA GLU A 119 -41.11 -42.58 -33.18
C GLU A 119 -41.12 -41.36 -34.11
N GLN A 120 -41.82 -40.28 -33.73
CA GLN A 120 -41.71 -38.94 -34.32
C GLN A 120 -40.44 -38.17 -33.89
N LYS A 121 -39.50 -38.84 -33.22
CA LYS A 121 -38.21 -38.33 -32.74
C LYS A 121 -38.24 -37.33 -31.60
N LEU A 122 -39.40 -37.02 -30.98
CA LEU A 122 -39.46 -36.07 -29.87
C LEU A 122 -38.60 -36.55 -28.68
N ALA A 123 -37.53 -35.81 -28.34
CA ALA A 123 -36.51 -36.24 -27.38
C ALA A 123 -37.06 -36.51 -25.96
N GLU A 124 -37.98 -35.67 -25.46
CA GLU A 124 -38.66 -35.90 -24.17
C GLU A 124 -39.50 -37.19 -24.19
N ALA A 125 -40.15 -37.51 -25.31
CA ALA A 125 -40.91 -38.77 -25.43
C ALA A 125 -39.99 -39.99 -25.50
N GLN A 126 -38.82 -39.87 -26.15
CA GLN A 126 -37.80 -40.92 -26.16
C GLN A 126 -37.23 -41.14 -24.74
N PHE A 127 -36.92 -40.08 -24.00
CA PHE A 127 -36.49 -40.17 -22.60
C PHE A 127 -37.57 -40.81 -21.71
N ASN A 128 -38.83 -40.36 -21.84
CA ASN A 128 -39.94 -40.93 -21.10
C ASN A 128 -40.18 -42.41 -21.43
N LEU A 129 -40.12 -42.80 -22.71
CA LEU A 129 -40.19 -44.21 -23.12
C LEU A 129 -38.99 -45.03 -22.59
N GLY A 130 -37.80 -44.42 -22.53
CA GLY A 130 -36.63 -44.97 -21.87
C GLY A 130 -36.89 -45.29 -20.39
N ASN A 131 -37.48 -44.34 -19.65
CA ASN A 131 -37.91 -44.55 -18.26
C ASN A 131 -38.93 -45.71 -18.14
N MET A 132 -39.92 -45.80 -19.04
CA MET A 132 -40.87 -46.92 -19.02
C MET A 132 -40.20 -48.28 -19.22
N TYR A 133 -39.17 -48.37 -20.07
CA TYR A 133 -38.35 -49.58 -20.23
C TYR A 133 -37.42 -49.84 -19.04
N PHE A 134 -36.84 -48.81 -18.44
CA PHE A 134 -35.92 -48.92 -17.30
C PHE A 134 -36.63 -49.40 -16.02
N ASP A 135 -37.83 -48.87 -15.76
CA ASP A 135 -38.63 -49.22 -14.58
C ASP A 135 -39.53 -50.45 -14.81
N GLY A 136 -39.83 -50.79 -16.07
CA GLY A 136 -40.78 -51.87 -16.40
C GLY A 136 -42.25 -51.46 -16.26
N LEU A 137 -42.54 -50.18 -16.49
CA LEU A 137 -43.90 -49.64 -16.38
C LEU A 137 -44.65 -49.85 -17.70
N GLY A 138 -45.69 -50.67 -17.69
CA GLY A 138 -46.49 -50.99 -18.89
C GLY A 138 -45.76 -51.85 -19.95
N LEU A 139 -44.49 -52.18 -19.70
CA LEU A 139 -43.57 -52.94 -20.56
C LEU A 139 -42.78 -53.92 -19.69
N ALA A 140 -42.18 -54.94 -20.30
CA ALA A 140 -41.15 -55.72 -19.62
C ALA A 140 -39.91 -54.84 -19.40
N LYS A 141 -39.37 -54.84 -18.17
CA LYS A 141 -38.14 -54.13 -17.81
C LYS A 141 -36.98 -54.57 -18.70
N ASN A 142 -36.31 -53.63 -19.35
CA ASN A 142 -35.21 -53.89 -20.26
C ASN A 142 -34.25 -52.68 -20.29
N ALA A 143 -33.07 -52.85 -19.70
CA ALA A 143 -32.08 -51.78 -19.58
C ALA A 143 -31.39 -51.44 -20.91
N GLU A 144 -31.20 -52.41 -21.81
CA GLU A 144 -30.60 -52.19 -23.14
C GLU A 144 -31.50 -51.28 -23.99
N LYS A 145 -32.81 -51.59 -24.04
CA LYS A 145 -33.80 -50.75 -24.73
C LYS A 145 -33.98 -49.40 -24.06
N ALA A 146 -33.86 -49.32 -22.74
CA ALA A 146 -33.81 -48.02 -22.06
C ALA A 146 -32.61 -47.20 -22.55
N ALA A 147 -31.41 -47.79 -22.59
CA ALA A 147 -30.20 -47.15 -23.11
C ALA A 147 -30.34 -46.71 -24.57
N GLU A 148 -30.90 -47.55 -25.45
CA GLU A 148 -31.18 -47.20 -26.85
C GLU A 148 -32.07 -45.94 -26.97
N TRP A 149 -33.10 -45.82 -26.12
CA TRP A 149 -33.99 -44.65 -26.14
C TRP A 149 -33.37 -43.42 -25.48
N TYR A 150 -32.63 -43.59 -24.39
CA TYR A 150 -31.86 -42.50 -23.78
C TYR A 150 -30.76 -41.99 -24.71
N LEU A 151 -30.07 -42.85 -25.46
CA LEU A 151 -29.07 -42.46 -26.46
C LEU A 151 -29.68 -41.55 -27.53
N LYS A 152 -30.82 -41.95 -28.13
CA LYS A 152 -31.52 -41.13 -29.12
C LYS A 152 -31.96 -39.76 -28.58
N ALA A 153 -32.34 -39.69 -27.30
CA ALA A 153 -32.68 -38.41 -26.65
C ALA A 153 -31.44 -37.58 -26.29
N ALA A 154 -30.35 -38.22 -25.86
CA ALA A 154 -29.09 -37.61 -25.46
C ALA A 154 -28.31 -37.04 -26.65
N GLU A 155 -28.32 -37.72 -27.79
CA GLU A 155 -27.79 -37.26 -29.08
C GLU A 155 -28.55 -36.03 -29.61
N GLN A 156 -29.83 -35.88 -29.27
CA GLN A 156 -30.64 -34.68 -29.54
C GLN A 156 -30.43 -33.56 -28.52
N GLY A 157 -29.49 -33.71 -27.58
CA GLY A 157 -29.11 -32.67 -26.63
C GLY A 157 -29.80 -32.72 -25.27
N LEU A 158 -30.80 -33.60 -25.06
CA LEU A 158 -31.61 -33.56 -23.83
C LEU A 158 -30.78 -33.89 -22.57
N ALA A 159 -30.48 -32.88 -21.75
CA ALA A 159 -29.53 -32.97 -20.64
C ALA A 159 -29.89 -34.07 -19.61
N LYS A 160 -31.18 -34.27 -19.30
CA LYS A 160 -31.65 -35.36 -18.43
C LYS A 160 -31.31 -36.75 -18.99
N ALA A 161 -31.46 -36.93 -20.30
CA ALA A 161 -31.11 -38.19 -20.98
C ALA A 161 -29.60 -38.40 -21.02
N GLN A 162 -28.82 -37.33 -21.25
CA GLN A 162 -27.36 -37.36 -21.17
C GLN A 162 -26.90 -37.74 -19.75
N ASN A 163 -27.48 -37.15 -18.70
CA ASN A 163 -27.13 -37.48 -17.33
C ASN A 163 -27.44 -38.95 -16.98
N LYS A 164 -28.63 -39.46 -17.32
CA LYS A 164 -28.97 -40.87 -17.09
C LYS A 164 -28.11 -41.83 -17.94
N LEU A 165 -27.78 -41.47 -19.18
CA LEU A 165 -26.90 -42.28 -20.03
C LEU A 165 -25.45 -42.30 -19.50
N GLY A 166 -24.97 -41.17 -18.95
CA GLY A 166 -23.68 -41.12 -18.25
C GLY A 166 -23.65 -42.08 -17.06
N TRP A 167 -24.71 -42.07 -16.24
CA TRP A 167 -24.85 -42.98 -15.11
C TRP A 167 -24.94 -44.46 -15.55
N MET A 168 -25.63 -44.76 -16.65
CA MET A 168 -25.70 -46.11 -17.20
C MET A 168 -24.33 -46.61 -17.71
N TYR A 169 -23.54 -45.74 -18.37
CA TYR A 169 -22.17 -46.07 -18.77
C TYR A 169 -21.23 -46.26 -17.58
N HIS A 170 -21.36 -45.46 -16.51
CA HIS A 170 -20.55 -45.63 -15.30
C HIS A 170 -20.82 -46.98 -14.60
N ASN A 171 -22.08 -47.42 -14.57
CA ASN A 171 -22.51 -48.63 -13.86
C ASN A 171 -22.61 -49.89 -14.75
N GLY A 172 -22.40 -49.79 -16.06
CA GLY A 172 -22.56 -50.92 -17.00
C GLY A 172 -24.00 -51.44 -17.13
N ILE A 173 -25.00 -50.56 -16.95
CA ILE A 173 -26.41 -50.95 -16.93
C ILE A 173 -27.00 -50.78 -18.33
N GLY A 174 -27.31 -51.89 -19.02
CA GLY A 174 -27.87 -51.86 -20.38
C GLY A 174 -26.89 -51.43 -21.47
N VAL A 175 -25.66 -51.12 -21.10
CA VAL A 175 -24.52 -50.79 -21.97
C VAL A 175 -23.25 -51.38 -21.36
N GLU A 176 -22.22 -51.60 -22.16
CA GLU A 176 -20.89 -51.94 -21.64
C GLU A 176 -20.36 -50.79 -20.77
N GLN A 177 -19.80 -51.14 -19.60
CA GLN A 177 -19.28 -50.15 -18.64
C GLN A 177 -18.12 -49.35 -19.25
N ASN A 178 -18.20 -48.03 -19.19
CA ASN A 178 -17.19 -47.14 -19.77
C ASN A 178 -17.20 -45.76 -19.09
N ASP A 179 -16.22 -45.52 -18.21
CA ASP A 179 -16.13 -44.26 -17.46
C ASP A 179 -15.79 -43.04 -18.35
N GLU A 180 -15.10 -43.22 -19.48
CA GLU A 180 -14.83 -42.10 -20.42
C GLU A 180 -16.12 -41.62 -21.08
N LYS A 181 -17.02 -42.54 -21.48
CA LYS A 181 -18.37 -42.22 -21.97
C LYS A 181 -19.24 -41.65 -20.85
N ALA A 182 -19.11 -42.13 -19.61
CA ALA A 182 -19.79 -41.54 -18.47
C ALA A 182 -19.39 -40.05 -18.29
N VAL A 183 -18.08 -39.77 -18.27
CA VAL A 183 -17.53 -38.41 -18.22
C VAL A 183 -18.02 -37.56 -19.39
N TYR A 184 -18.03 -38.10 -20.61
CA TYR A 184 -18.53 -37.39 -21.79
C TYR A 184 -19.98 -36.94 -21.63
N TRP A 185 -20.88 -37.86 -21.25
CA TRP A 185 -22.31 -37.57 -21.16
C TRP A 185 -22.68 -36.71 -19.92
N HIS A 186 -22.08 -36.97 -18.76
CA HIS A 186 -22.26 -36.10 -17.59
C HIS A 186 -21.72 -34.69 -17.84
N ARG A 187 -20.62 -34.53 -18.59
CA ARG A 187 -20.12 -33.23 -19.02
C ARG A 187 -21.09 -32.49 -19.93
N LYS A 188 -21.66 -33.17 -20.94
CA LYS A 188 -22.68 -32.59 -21.83
C LYS A 188 -23.94 -32.13 -21.08
N ALA A 189 -24.35 -32.85 -20.03
CA ALA A 189 -25.44 -32.41 -19.16
C ALA A 189 -25.02 -31.21 -18.28
N ALA A 190 -23.86 -31.29 -17.63
CA ALA A 190 -23.35 -30.27 -16.70
C ALA A 190 -23.12 -28.90 -17.37
N GLU A 191 -22.60 -28.91 -18.60
CA GLU A 191 -22.36 -27.71 -19.42
C GLU A 191 -23.67 -27.04 -19.89
N GLN A 192 -24.78 -27.78 -19.94
CA GLN A 192 -26.12 -27.25 -20.20
C GLN A 192 -26.86 -26.76 -18.94
N GLY A 193 -26.22 -26.82 -17.76
CA GLY A 193 -26.80 -26.35 -16.51
C GLY A 193 -27.51 -27.43 -15.68
N ASP A 194 -27.59 -28.68 -16.14
CA ASP A 194 -28.31 -29.74 -15.41
C ASP A 194 -27.67 -30.02 -14.04
N ALA A 195 -28.41 -29.78 -12.95
CA ALA A 195 -27.89 -29.85 -11.59
C ALA A 195 -27.41 -31.26 -11.19
N GLU A 196 -28.13 -32.32 -11.59
CA GLU A 196 -27.68 -33.71 -11.38
C GLU A 196 -26.41 -34.02 -12.18
N GLY A 197 -26.32 -33.54 -13.43
CA GLY A 197 -25.13 -33.65 -14.28
C GLY A 197 -23.92 -32.92 -13.72
N GLN A 198 -24.10 -31.71 -13.18
CA GLN A 198 -23.05 -30.95 -12.50
C GLN A 198 -22.55 -31.65 -11.25
N PHE A 199 -23.46 -32.14 -10.40
CA PHE A 199 -23.11 -32.94 -9.23
C PHE A 199 -22.36 -34.23 -9.63
N SER A 200 -22.84 -34.94 -10.64
CA SER A 200 -22.22 -36.17 -11.15
C SER A 200 -20.81 -35.91 -11.71
N LEU A 201 -20.62 -34.84 -12.48
CA LEU A 201 -19.28 -34.46 -12.96
C LEU A 201 -18.35 -34.04 -11.81
N GLY A 202 -18.87 -33.31 -10.82
CA GLY A 202 -18.14 -33.00 -9.58
C GLY A 202 -17.70 -34.27 -8.83
N TRP A 203 -18.57 -35.27 -8.76
CA TRP A 203 -18.26 -36.58 -8.17
C TRP A 203 -17.19 -37.35 -8.94
N LEU A 204 -17.21 -37.34 -10.27
CA LEU A 204 -16.18 -37.96 -11.10
C LEU A 204 -14.79 -37.30 -10.89
N TYR A 205 -14.73 -35.97 -10.78
CA TYR A 205 -13.49 -35.26 -10.39
C TYR A 205 -13.07 -35.54 -8.94
N TYR A 206 -14.04 -35.65 -8.01
CA TYR A 206 -13.80 -35.94 -6.59
C TYR A 206 -13.23 -37.34 -6.37
N GLN A 207 -13.69 -38.35 -7.11
CA GLN A 207 -13.19 -39.73 -7.00
C GLN A 207 -12.00 -40.02 -7.93
N GLY A 208 -11.90 -39.33 -9.08
CA GLY A 208 -10.92 -39.65 -10.13
C GLY A 208 -11.37 -40.78 -11.06
N ILE A 209 -12.67 -40.81 -11.38
CA ILE A 209 -13.30 -41.83 -12.24
C ILE A 209 -13.38 -41.30 -13.67
N GLY A 210 -12.74 -41.98 -14.63
CA GLY A 210 -12.59 -41.51 -16.02
C GLY A 210 -11.81 -40.19 -16.19
N LEU A 211 -11.28 -39.64 -15.09
CA LEU A 211 -10.65 -38.32 -14.98
C LEU A 211 -9.53 -38.37 -13.95
N LYS A 212 -8.51 -37.51 -14.10
CA LYS A 212 -7.56 -37.26 -13.02
C LYS A 212 -8.29 -36.60 -11.85
N LYS A 213 -8.13 -37.16 -10.64
CA LYS A 213 -8.67 -36.63 -9.39
C LYS A 213 -8.27 -35.16 -9.19
N ASP A 214 -9.25 -34.28 -8.98
CA ASP A 214 -9.05 -32.82 -8.90
C ASP A 214 -10.11 -32.21 -7.97
N TYR A 215 -9.73 -31.96 -6.71
CA TYR A 215 -10.64 -31.39 -5.71
C TYR A 215 -11.05 -29.94 -6.03
N LYS A 216 -10.25 -29.16 -6.75
CA LYS A 216 -10.64 -27.80 -7.10
C LYS A 216 -11.77 -27.81 -8.12
N LYS A 217 -11.64 -28.63 -9.18
CA LYS A 217 -12.71 -28.81 -10.17
C LYS A 217 -13.94 -29.48 -9.58
N ALA A 218 -13.77 -30.43 -8.65
CA ALA A 218 -14.90 -30.99 -7.92
C ALA A 218 -15.69 -29.90 -7.17
N SER A 219 -14.99 -29.00 -6.46
CA SER A 219 -15.59 -27.86 -5.76
C SER A 219 -16.35 -26.93 -6.72
N GLU A 220 -15.74 -26.56 -7.85
CA GLU A 220 -16.36 -25.70 -8.88
C GLU A 220 -17.66 -26.28 -9.44
N TRP A 221 -17.75 -27.61 -9.62
CA TRP A 221 -18.96 -28.28 -10.10
C TRP A 221 -20.00 -28.53 -9.00
N PHE A 222 -19.59 -28.83 -7.77
CA PHE A 222 -20.51 -28.90 -6.63
C PHE A 222 -21.10 -27.53 -6.30
N GLY A 223 -20.34 -26.44 -6.40
CA GLY A 223 -20.84 -25.07 -6.25
C GLY A 223 -22.01 -24.76 -7.19
N LYS A 224 -21.82 -24.99 -8.50
CA LYS A 224 -22.89 -24.77 -9.50
C LYS A 224 -24.16 -25.60 -9.25
N ALA A 225 -24.03 -26.83 -8.73
CA ALA A 225 -25.18 -27.66 -8.35
C ALA A 225 -25.82 -27.19 -7.03
N ALA A 226 -25.01 -26.70 -6.08
CA ALA A 226 -25.44 -26.17 -4.79
C ALA A 226 -26.20 -24.83 -4.92
N ASP A 227 -25.78 -23.97 -5.86
CA ASP A 227 -26.44 -22.71 -6.24
C ASP A 227 -27.85 -22.96 -6.80
N GLN A 228 -28.06 -24.12 -7.45
CA GLN A 228 -29.37 -24.59 -7.93
C GLN A 228 -30.20 -25.29 -6.83
N GLY A 229 -29.74 -25.30 -5.59
CA GLY A 229 -30.45 -25.85 -4.44
C GLY A 229 -30.26 -27.35 -4.20
N LEU A 230 -29.30 -28.02 -4.87
CA LEU A 230 -29.05 -29.44 -4.67
C LEU A 230 -28.37 -29.68 -3.30
N THR A 231 -29.12 -30.24 -2.35
CA THR A 231 -28.68 -30.44 -0.95
C THR A 231 -27.47 -31.37 -0.82
N GLU A 232 -27.37 -32.39 -1.68
CA GLU A 232 -26.23 -33.31 -1.74
C GLU A 232 -24.93 -32.59 -2.16
N ALA A 233 -25.04 -31.65 -3.10
CA ALA A 233 -23.92 -30.81 -3.52
C ALA A 233 -23.49 -29.84 -2.42
N GLN A 234 -24.44 -29.22 -1.71
CA GLN A 234 -24.16 -28.33 -0.57
C GLN A 234 -23.42 -29.07 0.55
N ALA A 235 -23.85 -30.29 0.89
CA ALA A 235 -23.18 -31.11 1.89
C ALA A 235 -21.74 -31.49 1.45
N LYS A 236 -21.56 -31.86 0.18
CA LYS A 236 -20.25 -32.27 -0.34
C LYS A 236 -19.27 -31.11 -0.55
N LEU A 237 -19.77 -29.94 -0.93
CA LEU A 237 -18.99 -28.71 -1.02
C LEU A 237 -18.40 -28.35 0.35
N LYS A 238 -19.22 -28.35 1.40
CA LYS A 238 -18.77 -28.05 2.77
C LYS A 238 -17.67 -29.01 3.27
N GLU A 239 -17.83 -30.32 3.05
CA GLU A 239 -16.80 -31.32 3.40
C GLU A 239 -15.46 -31.03 2.68
N LEU A 240 -15.55 -30.63 1.42
CA LEU A 240 -14.40 -30.35 0.56
C LEU A 240 -13.68 -29.03 0.94
N GLU A 241 -14.45 -28.00 1.31
CA GLU A 241 -13.93 -26.74 1.86
C GLU A 241 -13.17 -26.97 3.16
N GLU A 242 -13.74 -27.74 4.10
CA GLU A 242 -13.05 -28.13 5.35
C GLU A 242 -11.77 -28.94 5.10
N GLN A 243 -11.74 -29.78 4.06
CA GLN A 243 -10.57 -30.56 3.66
C GLN A 243 -9.47 -29.70 2.99
N LEU A 244 -9.85 -28.74 2.15
CA LEU A 244 -8.93 -27.79 1.51
C LEU A 244 -8.34 -26.81 2.54
N GLN A 245 -9.13 -26.35 3.50
CA GLN A 245 -8.70 -25.42 4.55
C GLN A 245 -7.68 -26.05 5.53
N LYS A 246 -7.73 -27.37 5.76
CA LYS A 246 -6.73 -28.09 6.56
C LYS A 246 -5.35 -28.17 5.90
N ASN A 247 -5.28 -28.12 4.57
CA ASN A 247 -4.02 -28.22 3.81
C ASN A 247 -3.41 -26.85 3.44
N THR A 248 -4.00 -25.74 3.90
CA THR A 248 -3.59 -24.38 3.49
C THR A 248 -3.29 -23.42 4.65
N LYS A 249 -3.54 -23.80 5.91
CA LYS A 249 -3.13 -22.98 7.05
C LYS A 249 -1.60 -22.82 7.10
N PRO A 250 -1.05 -21.60 7.28
CA PRO A 250 0.34 -21.46 7.69
C PRO A 250 0.51 -22.09 9.08
N LEU A 251 1.55 -22.91 9.29
CA LEU A 251 1.81 -23.43 10.62
C LEU A 251 2.26 -22.29 11.53
N LEU A 252 1.66 -22.20 12.71
CA LEU A 252 2.09 -21.31 13.77
C LEU A 252 3.39 -21.88 14.38
N ILE A 253 4.35 -21.00 14.64
CA ILE A 253 5.55 -21.32 15.42
C ILE A 253 5.25 -20.87 16.85
N ILE A 254 5.11 -21.83 17.76
CA ILE A 254 4.80 -21.60 19.17
C ILE A 254 5.85 -22.31 20.02
N ASP A 255 6.52 -21.54 20.86
CA ASP A 255 7.56 -22.03 21.78
C ASP A 255 6.96 -22.74 22.99
N LYS A 256 7.79 -23.52 23.71
CA LYS A 256 7.38 -24.36 24.84
C LYS A 256 6.76 -23.60 26.02
N ASP A 257 7.02 -22.30 26.11
CA ASP A 257 6.43 -21.41 27.12
C ASP A 257 5.02 -20.95 26.74
N GLY A 258 4.62 -21.04 25.46
CA GLY A 258 3.38 -20.53 24.89
C GLY A 258 3.54 -19.23 24.09
N THR A 259 4.77 -18.81 23.76
CA THR A 259 5.03 -17.63 22.93
C THR A 259 4.90 -17.97 21.45
N LEU A 260 4.00 -17.31 20.72
CA LEU A 260 3.87 -17.43 19.27
C LEU A 260 4.89 -16.51 18.59
N THR A 261 5.98 -17.08 18.04
CA THR A 261 7.10 -16.33 17.44
C THR A 261 6.95 -16.10 15.94
N GLY A 262 5.99 -16.75 15.27
CA GLY A 262 5.57 -16.38 13.93
C GLY A 262 4.88 -17.49 13.14
N LEU A 263 5.12 -17.48 11.82
CA LEU A 263 4.55 -18.42 10.85
C LEU A 263 5.66 -19.11 10.07
N THR A 264 5.49 -20.41 9.76
CA THR A 264 6.44 -21.15 8.91
C THR A 264 6.48 -20.64 7.46
N ASP A 265 5.41 -19.96 7.02
CA ASP A 265 5.28 -19.39 5.68
C ASP A 265 4.20 -18.29 5.69
N LYS A 266 4.63 -17.02 5.73
CA LYS A 266 3.74 -15.86 5.73
C LYS A 266 2.93 -15.73 4.42
N THR A 267 3.42 -16.26 3.29
CA THR A 267 2.77 -16.12 1.96
C THR A 267 1.48 -16.92 1.82
N LYS A 268 1.30 -17.95 2.66
CA LYS A 268 0.09 -18.77 2.73
C LYS A 268 -1.03 -18.16 3.58
N LEU A 269 -0.73 -17.14 4.38
CA LEU A 269 -1.73 -16.48 5.21
C LEU A 269 -2.67 -15.64 4.33
N LYS A 270 -3.94 -16.06 4.25
CA LYS A 270 -5.00 -15.36 3.54
C LYS A 270 -6.31 -15.43 4.32
N GLY A 271 -6.86 -14.28 4.68
CA GLY A 271 -8.12 -14.17 5.41
C GLY A 271 -7.96 -14.26 6.94
N LYS A 272 -8.96 -14.84 7.59
CA LYS A 272 -9.05 -15.01 9.05
C LYS A 272 -8.05 -16.03 9.60
N LEU A 273 -7.34 -15.68 10.67
CA LEU A 273 -6.51 -16.58 11.47
C LEU A 273 -7.12 -16.81 12.86
N VAL A 274 -7.32 -18.08 13.23
CA VAL A 274 -7.76 -18.47 14.58
C VAL A 274 -6.56 -18.99 15.36
N LEU A 275 -6.26 -18.37 16.51
CA LEU A 275 -5.16 -18.79 17.38
C LEU A 275 -5.60 -19.89 18.37
N PRO A 276 -4.71 -20.84 18.74
CA PRO A 276 -5.01 -21.88 19.70
C PRO A 276 -4.86 -21.42 21.15
N ALA A 277 -5.52 -22.12 22.08
CA ALA A 277 -5.57 -21.78 23.51
C ALA A 277 -4.22 -21.88 24.26
N GLU A 278 -3.21 -22.51 23.64
CA GLU A 278 -1.85 -22.62 24.18
C GLU A 278 -1.02 -21.33 24.01
N VAL A 279 -1.46 -20.39 23.18
CA VAL A 279 -0.82 -19.07 23.01
C VAL A 279 -1.04 -18.20 24.24
N LYS A 280 0.06 -17.83 24.90
CA LYS A 280 0.11 -16.93 26.07
C LYS A 280 0.76 -15.58 25.79
N LYS A 281 1.54 -15.50 24.70
CA LYS A 281 2.18 -14.28 24.21
C LYS A 281 2.22 -14.28 22.68
N ILE A 282 2.11 -13.11 22.06
CA ILE A 282 2.56 -12.91 20.68
C ILE A 282 3.97 -12.34 20.73
N GLY A 283 4.93 -12.99 20.09
CA GLY A 283 6.33 -12.57 20.05
C GLY A 283 6.57 -11.36 19.15
N GLU A 284 7.78 -10.81 19.25
CA GLU A 284 8.24 -9.74 18.37
C GLU A 284 8.19 -10.17 16.89
N ASN A 285 7.72 -9.28 16.00
CA ASN A 285 7.62 -9.49 14.55
C ASN A 285 6.80 -10.71 14.06
N ALA A 286 6.06 -11.40 14.93
CA ALA A 286 5.39 -12.67 14.64
C ALA A 286 4.54 -12.66 13.35
N PHE A 287 3.78 -11.59 13.15
CA PHE A 287 2.95 -11.31 11.97
C PHE A 287 3.40 -10.05 11.22
N TYR A 288 4.65 -9.59 11.38
CA TYR A 288 5.19 -8.45 10.63
C TYR A 288 4.98 -8.59 9.12
N ASP A 289 4.47 -7.53 8.49
CA ASP A 289 4.06 -7.39 7.08
C ASP A 289 3.10 -8.47 6.55
N CYS A 290 2.29 -9.07 7.43
CA CYS A 290 1.30 -10.09 7.04
C CYS A 290 0.05 -9.49 6.37
N LYS A 291 0.23 -8.80 5.24
CA LYS A 291 -0.82 -8.11 4.46
C LYS A 291 -2.03 -8.98 4.08
N GLY A 292 -1.87 -10.30 4.04
CA GLY A 292 -2.94 -11.26 3.76
C GLY A 292 -3.82 -11.62 4.98
N LEU A 293 -3.43 -11.23 6.19
CA LEU A 293 -4.25 -11.35 7.41
C LEU A 293 -5.38 -10.32 7.35
N THR A 294 -6.64 -10.77 7.39
CA THR A 294 -7.80 -9.85 7.40
C THR A 294 -8.51 -9.78 8.74
N GLU A 295 -8.37 -10.82 9.56
CA GLU A 295 -9.03 -10.95 10.85
C GLU A 295 -8.16 -11.86 11.74
N ILE A 296 -8.01 -11.51 13.01
CA ILE A 296 -7.40 -12.39 14.01
C ILE A 296 -8.39 -12.71 15.13
N ASP A 297 -8.55 -14.00 15.40
CA ASP A 297 -9.51 -14.51 16.37
C ASP A 297 -8.76 -15.07 17.59
N PHE A 298 -8.86 -14.31 18.68
CA PHE A 298 -8.30 -14.62 19.99
C PHE A 298 -9.27 -15.38 20.91
N SER A 299 -10.44 -15.84 20.44
CA SER A 299 -11.49 -16.41 21.30
C SER A 299 -11.07 -17.62 22.14
N ALA A 300 -10.05 -18.37 21.70
CA ALA A 300 -9.47 -19.48 22.46
C ALA A 300 -8.34 -19.06 23.43
N CYS A 301 -7.75 -17.87 23.24
CA CYS A 301 -6.52 -17.44 23.92
C CYS A 301 -6.80 -16.81 25.30
N THR A 302 -7.43 -17.56 26.21
CA THR A 302 -7.84 -17.07 27.54
C THR A 302 -6.69 -16.74 28.51
N ASN A 303 -5.44 -16.95 28.09
CA ASN A 303 -4.22 -16.70 28.87
C ASN A 303 -3.21 -15.82 28.10
N LEU A 304 -3.63 -15.15 27.02
CA LEU A 304 -2.78 -14.21 26.29
C LEU A 304 -2.65 -12.91 27.09
N VAL A 305 -1.44 -12.63 27.58
CA VAL A 305 -1.16 -11.46 28.45
C VAL A 305 -0.39 -10.33 27.75
N ASP A 306 0.30 -10.63 26.65
CA ASP A 306 1.32 -9.77 26.07
C ASP A 306 1.35 -9.89 24.53
N ILE A 307 1.31 -8.75 23.82
CA ILE A 307 1.56 -8.65 22.37
C ILE A 307 2.86 -7.88 22.18
N GLY A 308 3.87 -8.54 21.63
CA GLY A 308 5.23 -8.02 21.51
C GLY A 308 5.42 -6.89 20.49
N ARG A 309 6.66 -6.38 20.47
CA ARG A 309 7.13 -5.32 19.58
C ARG A 309 6.87 -5.67 18.12
N TRP A 310 6.38 -4.73 17.30
CA TRP A 310 6.13 -4.94 15.86
C TRP A 310 5.22 -6.14 15.49
N ALA A 311 4.52 -6.77 16.44
CA ALA A 311 3.92 -8.09 16.29
C ALA A 311 2.99 -8.24 15.06
N PHE A 312 2.21 -7.21 14.74
CA PHE A 312 1.29 -7.11 13.59
C PHE A 312 1.61 -5.92 12.68
N SER A 313 2.79 -5.29 12.82
CA SER A 313 3.10 -4.10 12.03
C SER A 313 3.06 -4.41 10.53
N GLY A 314 2.47 -3.51 9.74
CA GLY A 314 2.23 -3.70 8.31
C GLY A 314 1.13 -4.70 7.94
N CYS A 315 0.30 -5.17 8.89
CA CYS A 315 -0.89 -5.98 8.58
C CYS A 315 -2.02 -5.14 7.97
N THR A 316 -1.78 -4.56 6.78
CA THR A 316 -2.69 -3.61 6.12
C THR A 316 -4.07 -4.20 5.76
N GLY A 317 -4.22 -5.53 5.73
CA GLY A 317 -5.49 -6.20 5.48
C GLY A 317 -6.40 -6.34 6.71
N LEU A 318 -5.86 -6.16 7.91
CA LEU A 318 -6.56 -6.41 9.18
C LEU A 318 -7.55 -5.27 9.47
N THR A 319 -8.85 -5.57 9.54
CA THR A 319 -9.90 -4.53 9.64
C THR A 319 -10.40 -4.25 11.05
N GLU A 320 -10.56 -5.28 11.88
CA GLU A 320 -11.02 -5.14 13.27
C GLU A 320 -10.23 -6.09 14.17
N VAL A 321 -9.94 -5.65 15.40
CA VAL A 321 -9.23 -6.47 16.38
C VAL A 321 -9.97 -6.47 17.72
N TYR A 322 -10.41 -7.65 18.13
CA TYR A 322 -11.04 -7.92 19.42
C TYR A 322 -10.02 -8.56 20.36
N LEU A 323 -9.39 -7.76 21.22
CA LEU A 323 -8.31 -8.22 22.09
C LEU A 323 -8.88 -9.04 23.28
N PRO A 324 -8.22 -10.14 23.70
CA PRO A 324 -8.78 -11.01 24.73
C PRO A 324 -8.71 -10.39 26.13
N ALA A 325 -9.69 -10.74 26.97
CA ALA A 325 -9.87 -10.19 28.33
C ALA A 325 -8.75 -10.54 29.34
N SER A 326 -7.72 -11.28 28.93
CA SER A 326 -6.50 -11.56 29.70
C SER A 326 -5.34 -10.63 29.37
N LEU A 327 -5.44 -9.82 28.29
CA LEU A 327 -4.32 -9.04 27.77
C LEU A 327 -4.03 -7.84 28.70
N THR A 328 -2.78 -7.73 29.15
CA THR A 328 -2.32 -6.64 30.03
C THR A 328 -1.42 -5.64 29.32
N LYS A 329 -0.72 -6.05 28.24
CA LYS A 329 0.30 -5.23 27.55
C LYS A 329 0.20 -5.34 26.03
N ILE A 330 0.39 -4.20 25.36
CA ILE A 330 0.63 -4.09 23.91
C ILE A 330 1.98 -3.38 23.73
N GLY A 331 2.91 -3.98 22.99
CA GLY A 331 4.26 -3.49 22.78
C GLY A 331 4.37 -2.33 21.79
N GLU A 332 5.57 -1.74 21.73
CA GLU A 332 5.94 -0.70 20.77
C GLU A 332 5.67 -1.17 19.32
N MET A 333 5.04 -0.29 18.53
CA MET A 333 4.69 -0.49 17.12
C MET A 333 3.94 -1.80 16.82
N ALA A 334 3.29 -2.41 17.82
CA ALA A 334 2.65 -3.72 17.71
C ALA A 334 1.64 -3.83 16.56
N PHE A 335 0.90 -2.77 16.24
CA PHE A 335 -0.05 -2.66 15.12
C PHE A 335 0.28 -1.48 14.21
N ASN A 336 1.53 -0.99 14.18
CA ASN A 336 1.94 0.12 13.33
C ASN A 336 1.61 -0.16 11.84
N ARG A 337 1.17 0.87 11.08
CA ARG A 337 0.83 0.77 9.65
C ARG A 337 -0.23 -0.29 9.32
N CYS A 338 -1.08 -0.69 10.27
CA CYS A 338 -2.29 -1.46 9.99
C CYS A 338 -3.37 -0.54 9.37
N THR A 339 -3.13 -0.05 8.15
CA THR A 339 -3.96 0.99 7.52
C THR A 339 -5.42 0.59 7.30
N GLY A 340 -5.72 -0.71 7.20
CA GLY A 340 -7.09 -1.22 7.10
C GLY A 340 -7.85 -1.26 8.43
N LEU A 341 -7.18 -1.08 9.57
CA LEU A 341 -7.74 -1.28 10.91
C LEU A 341 -8.66 -0.13 11.30
N THR A 342 -9.98 -0.36 11.21
CA THR A 342 -11.01 0.66 11.52
C THR A 342 -11.39 0.71 12.99
N LYS A 343 -11.19 -0.38 13.73
CA LYS A 343 -11.60 -0.52 15.14
C LYS A 343 -10.70 -1.46 15.95
N VAL A 344 -10.44 -1.08 17.19
CA VAL A 344 -9.78 -1.93 18.21
C VAL A 344 -10.64 -1.92 19.46
N ASP A 345 -10.96 -3.12 19.98
CA ASP A 345 -11.65 -3.29 21.25
C ASP A 345 -10.62 -3.61 22.35
N PHE A 346 -10.42 -2.68 23.29
CA PHE A 346 -9.42 -2.77 24.35
C PHE A 346 -10.01 -3.39 25.63
N PRO A 347 -9.38 -4.42 26.22
CA PRO A 347 -9.94 -5.12 27.36
C PRO A 347 -9.69 -4.36 28.66
N ALA A 348 -10.60 -4.52 29.62
CA ALA A 348 -10.51 -3.89 30.96
C ALA A 348 -9.34 -4.39 31.84
N SER A 349 -8.50 -5.29 31.31
CA SER A 349 -7.25 -5.77 31.91
C SER A 349 -6.00 -5.02 31.42
N LEU A 350 -6.11 -4.21 30.37
CA LEU A 350 -4.97 -3.57 29.71
C LEU A 350 -4.39 -2.44 30.57
N THR A 351 -3.13 -2.55 30.95
CA THR A 351 -2.42 -1.57 31.79
C THR A 351 -1.42 -0.71 31.01
N GLU A 352 -0.96 -1.17 29.86
CA GLU A 352 0.11 -0.54 29.08
C GLU A 352 -0.14 -0.62 27.57
N ILE A 353 0.00 0.51 26.88
CA ILE A 353 0.14 0.60 25.42
C ILE A 353 1.51 1.23 25.12
N GLY A 354 2.35 0.50 24.38
CA GLY A 354 3.71 0.89 24.02
C GLY A 354 3.78 1.98 22.94
N ASP A 355 5.00 2.48 22.73
CA ASP A 355 5.29 3.59 21.82
C ASP A 355 4.81 3.30 20.40
N ASN A 356 4.15 4.26 19.76
CA ASN A 356 3.68 4.13 18.37
C ASN A 356 2.83 2.87 18.08
N ALA A 357 2.23 2.23 19.10
CA ALA A 357 1.59 0.91 18.98
C ALA A 357 0.55 0.80 17.85
N PHE A 358 -0.19 1.87 17.56
CA PHE A 358 -1.16 1.98 16.46
C PHE A 358 -0.83 3.15 15.52
N SER A 359 0.44 3.56 15.45
CA SER A 359 0.90 4.65 14.58
C SER A 359 0.67 4.33 13.09
N SER A 360 0.23 5.30 12.29
CA SER A 360 -0.22 5.15 10.90
C SER A 360 -1.34 4.12 10.69
N CYS A 361 -2.19 3.86 11.70
CA CYS A 361 -3.47 3.15 11.52
C CYS A 361 -4.51 4.11 10.91
N THR A 362 -4.28 4.54 9.68
CA THR A 362 -5.07 5.59 9.01
C THR A 362 -6.56 5.25 8.86
N GLY A 363 -6.96 3.98 8.92
CA GLY A 363 -8.36 3.56 8.91
C GLY A 363 -9.11 3.73 10.25
N LEU A 364 -8.40 3.89 11.37
CA LEU A 364 -8.95 3.80 12.72
C LEU A 364 -9.88 4.98 13.01
N THR A 365 -11.16 4.73 13.33
CA THR A 365 -12.16 5.81 13.51
C THR A 365 -12.48 6.14 14.96
N GLU A 366 -12.41 5.14 15.85
CA GLU A 366 -12.75 5.26 17.26
C GLU A 366 -11.80 4.47 18.16
N VAL A 367 -11.46 5.05 19.31
CA VAL A 367 -10.65 4.45 20.38
C VAL A 367 -11.28 4.75 21.73
N TYR A 368 -11.43 3.70 22.54
CA TYR A 368 -11.88 3.76 23.92
C TYR A 368 -10.80 3.14 24.82
N LEU A 369 -10.14 3.95 25.66
CA LEU A 369 -9.07 3.51 26.54
C LEU A 369 -9.62 3.11 27.92
N PRO A 370 -9.25 1.94 28.47
CA PRO A 370 -9.88 1.38 29.67
C PRO A 370 -9.41 2.05 30.97
N ALA A 371 -10.21 1.89 32.03
CA ALA A 371 -9.90 2.40 33.38
C ALA A 371 -8.60 1.85 33.98
N SER A 372 -8.17 0.66 33.53
CA SER A 372 -6.94 -0.03 33.96
C SER A 372 -5.65 0.57 33.40
N LEU A 373 -5.73 1.42 32.37
CA LEU A 373 -4.55 1.93 31.65
C LEU A 373 -3.78 2.91 32.53
N THR A 374 -2.61 2.49 33.03
CA THR A 374 -1.74 3.33 33.88
C THR A 374 -0.68 4.07 33.10
N GLN A 375 -0.36 3.62 31.88
CA GLN A 375 0.66 4.21 31.03
C GLN A 375 0.19 4.25 29.57
N ILE A 376 0.03 5.48 29.07
CA ILE A 376 0.09 5.81 27.65
C ILE A 376 1.54 6.18 27.39
N SER A 377 2.25 5.33 26.63
CA SER A 377 3.65 5.57 26.25
C SER A 377 3.70 6.55 25.06
N TYR A 378 4.86 6.68 24.38
CA TYR A 378 5.09 7.69 23.35
C TYR A 378 4.14 7.54 22.15
N HIS A 379 3.09 8.36 22.14
CA HIS A 379 2.18 8.64 21.02
C HIS A 379 1.65 7.40 20.28
N PRO A 380 0.82 6.56 20.92
CA PRO A 380 0.35 5.31 20.32
C PRO A 380 -0.55 5.49 19.08
N PHE A 381 -1.08 6.68 18.81
CA PHE A 381 -2.04 6.94 17.71
C PHE A 381 -1.58 8.03 16.71
N ILE A 382 -0.26 8.21 16.53
CA ILE A 382 0.31 9.08 15.49
C ILE A 382 -0.27 8.73 14.11
N ASP A 383 -0.53 9.74 13.27
CA ASP A 383 -0.96 9.55 11.87
C ASP A 383 -2.24 8.69 11.70
N CYS A 384 -3.05 8.56 12.76
CA CYS A 384 -4.41 8.01 12.70
C CYS A 384 -5.37 9.08 12.16
N SER A 385 -5.18 9.49 10.91
CA SER A 385 -5.84 10.65 10.29
C SER A 385 -7.37 10.57 10.15
N ASN A 386 -7.99 9.38 10.32
CA ASN A 386 -9.45 9.22 10.41
C ASN A 386 -9.96 8.98 11.85
N LEU A 387 -9.12 9.14 12.88
CA LEU A 387 -9.52 8.94 14.28
C LEU A 387 -10.29 10.17 14.75
N HIS A 388 -11.60 10.06 14.84
CA HIS A 388 -12.50 11.16 15.25
C HIS A 388 -12.94 11.04 16.71
N THR A 389 -12.94 9.82 17.28
CA THR A 389 -13.33 9.54 18.67
C THR A 389 -12.14 9.00 19.45
N LEU A 390 -11.70 9.71 20.48
CA LEU A 390 -10.64 9.26 21.39
C LEU A 390 -11.04 9.55 22.83
N ILE A 391 -11.48 8.52 23.53
CA ILE A 391 -12.11 8.64 24.86
C ILE A 391 -11.38 7.75 25.88
N VAL A 392 -11.13 8.29 27.06
CA VAL A 392 -10.64 7.56 28.23
C VAL A 392 -11.83 7.25 29.14
N ASP A 393 -11.88 6.04 29.68
CA ASP A 393 -12.86 5.64 30.70
C ASP A 393 -12.85 6.66 31.88
N PRO A 394 -14.00 7.22 32.29
CA PRO A 394 -14.07 8.18 33.40
C PRO A 394 -13.45 7.69 34.72
N ALA A 395 -13.43 6.37 34.95
CA ALA A 395 -12.85 5.73 36.12
C ALA A 395 -11.31 5.57 36.07
N ASN A 396 -10.66 5.88 34.94
CA ASN A 396 -9.20 5.86 34.83
C ASN A 396 -8.57 6.85 35.84
N PRO A 397 -7.57 6.45 36.66
CA PRO A 397 -7.01 7.31 37.69
C PRO A 397 -5.90 8.26 37.20
N VAL A 398 -5.30 8.03 36.03
CA VAL A 398 -4.12 8.76 35.51
C VAL A 398 -4.50 9.78 34.44
N TYR A 399 -5.48 9.44 33.60
CA TYR A 399 -5.85 10.23 32.42
C TYR A 399 -7.34 10.60 32.43
N CYS A 400 -7.68 11.61 31.63
CA CYS A 400 -9.04 11.90 31.22
C CYS A 400 -9.08 12.33 29.76
N SER A 401 -10.26 12.37 29.16
CA SER A 401 -10.46 12.86 27.80
C SER A 401 -11.55 13.92 27.76
N LYS A 402 -11.33 14.97 26.97
CA LYS A 402 -12.33 15.98 26.63
C LYS A 402 -12.18 16.35 25.16
N ASP A 403 -13.28 16.48 24.42
CA ASP A 403 -13.31 16.89 23.01
C ASP A 403 -12.36 16.08 22.09
N ASN A 404 -12.23 14.77 22.38
CA ASN A 404 -11.33 13.80 21.72
C ASN A 404 -9.83 14.10 21.86
N VAL A 405 -9.47 14.83 22.92
CA VAL A 405 -8.09 15.07 23.36
C VAL A 405 -7.89 14.42 24.74
N ILE A 406 -6.74 13.77 24.93
CA ILE A 406 -6.34 13.14 26.19
C ILE A 406 -5.49 14.10 27.01
N TYR A 407 -5.80 14.19 28.29
CA TYR A 407 -5.09 14.98 29.29
C TYR A 407 -4.70 14.11 30.50
N THR A 408 -3.79 14.62 31.33
CA THR A 408 -3.62 14.15 32.71
C THR A 408 -4.93 14.26 33.50
N LYS A 409 -5.10 13.48 34.57
CA LYS A 409 -6.34 13.47 35.37
C LYS A 409 -6.68 14.84 36.00
N ASP A 410 -5.67 15.66 36.27
CA ASP A 410 -5.80 17.02 36.78
C ASP A 410 -6.00 18.10 35.69
N MET A 411 -6.05 17.68 34.42
CA MET A 411 -6.22 18.54 33.23
C MET A 411 -5.17 19.64 33.06
N LYS A 412 -3.93 19.39 33.50
CA LYS A 412 -2.79 20.31 33.33
C LYS A 412 -1.93 20.07 32.10
N LYS A 413 -1.70 18.81 31.72
CA LYS A 413 -0.91 18.45 30.53
C LYS A 413 -1.79 17.78 29.49
N LEU A 414 -1.70 18.24 28.25
CA LEU A 414 -2.24 17.58 27.07
C LEU A 414 -1.25 16.47 26.64
N ILE A 415 -1.75 15.25 26.49
CA ILE A 415 -0.93 14.07 26.14
C ILE A 415 -0.97 13.79 24.63
N CYS A 416 -2.15 13.64 24.06
CA CYS A 416 -2.33 13.47 22.62
C CYS A 416 -3.78 13.75 22.19
N ALA A 417 -3.97 13.98 20.90
CA ALA A 417 -5.27 14.26 20.28
C ALA A 417 -5.65 13.19 19.24
N ALA A 418 -6.93 13.12 18.90
CA ALA A 418 -7.43 12.29 17.82
C ALA A 418 -7.02 12.86 16.44
N GLY A 419 -6.36 12.05 15.60
CA GLY A 419 -5.74 12.51 14.34
C GLY A 419 -6.69 13.08 13.28
N GLY A 420 -7.99 12.76 13.37
CA GLY A 420 -9.06 13.27 12.51
C GLY A 420 -9.77 14.53 13.06
N LEU A 421 -9.22 15.21 14.07
CA LEU A 421 -9.77 16.48 14.54
C LEU A 421 -9.64 17.57 13.47
N THR A 422 -10.73 18.32 13.27
CA THR A 422 -10.74 19.51 12.39
C THR A 422 -10.53 20.82 13.16
N GLN A 423 -10.78 20.81 14.46
CA GLN A 423 -10.58 21.93 15.39
C GLN A 423 -10.33 21.39 16.81
N ALA A 424 -9.57 22.13 17.62
CA ALA A 424 -9.37 21.83 19.04
C ALA A 424 -9.53 23.09 19.90
N SER A 425 -10.07 22.95 21.12
CA SER A 425 -10.17 24.02 22.10
C SER A 425 -9.64 23.56 23.44
N ILE A 426 -8.47 24.06 23.82
CA ILE A 426 -7.71 23.57 24.96
C ILE A 426 -8.22 24.26 26.24
N PRO A 427 -8.53 23.52 27.32
CA PRO A 427 -9.10 24.11 28.55
C PRO A 427 -8.15 25.03 29.32
N ASP A 428 -8.68 26.07 29.95
CA ASP A 428 -7.99 27.07 30.81
C ASP A 428 -7.23 26.50 32.03
N THR A 429 -7.26 25.19 32.25
CA THR A 429 -6.48 24.49 33.27
C THR A 429 -5.15 23.96 32.75
N VAL A 430 -4.98 23.89 31.43
CA VAL A 430 -3.82 23.30 30.77
C VAL A 430 -2.65 24.30 30.80
N THR A 431 -1.53 23.86 31.35
CA THR A 431 -0.28 24.62 31.41
C THR A 431 0.77 24.10 30.42
N GLU A 432 0.58 22.90 29.89
CA GLU A 432 1.58 22.20 29.07
C GLU A 432 0.89 21.42 27.94
N ILE A 433 1.39 21.59 26.70
CA ILE A 433 1.10 20.68 25.60
C ILE A 433 2.32 19.77 25.43
N GLY A 434 2.15 18.46 25.61
CA GLY A 434 3.23 17.50 25.40
C GLY A 434 3.70 17.42 23.95
N ASP A 435 4.88 16.84 23.77
CA ASP A 435 5.46 16.55 22.45
C ASP A 435 4.45 15.81 21.56
N TYR A 436 4.52 15.98 20.24
CA TYR A 436 3.71 15.28 19.23
C TYR A 436 2.17 15.30 19.47
N ALA A 437 1.65 16.15 20.36
CA ALA A 437 0.24 16.14 20.79
C ALA A 437 -0.79 16.13 19.65
N PHE A 438 -0.53 16.88 18.58
CA PHE A 438 -1.31 16.97 17.35
C PHE A 438 -0.51 16.50 16.11
N PHE A 439 0.55 15.71 16.29
CA PHE A 439 1.43 15.28 15.21
C PHE A 439 0.64 14.57 14.09
N TYR A 440 0.79 15.06 12.86
CA TYR A 440 0.06 14.60 11.66
C TYR A 440 -1.48 14.67 11.78
N CYS A 441 -2.02 15.57 12.60
CA CYS A 441 -3.44 15.96 12.55
C CYS A 441 -3.71 16.81 11.29
N THR A 442 -3.58 16.20 10.11
CA THR A 442 -3.65 16.87 8.79
C THR A 442 -4.98 17.57 8.53
N GLY A 443 -6.08 17.12 9.16
CA GLY A 443 -7.40 17.77 9.09
C GLY A 443 -7.56 19.00 9.99
N LEU A 444 -6.63 19.25 10.92
CA LEU A 444 -6.76 20.27 11.96
C LEU A 444 -6.58 21.67 11.37
N THR A 445 -7.67 22.44 11.31
CA THR A 445 -7.68 23.79 10.71
C THR A 445 -7.49 24.92 11.70
N LYS A 446 -7.80 24.67 12.99
CA LYS A 446 -7.83 25.70 14.03
C LYS A 446 -7.60 25.11 15.43
N VAL A 447 -6.79 25.81 16.23
CA VAL A 447 -6.58 25.49 17.65
C VAL A 447 -6.82 26.75 18.48
N HIS A 448 -7.54 26.59 19.58
CA HIS A 448 -7.67 27.62 20.62
C HIS A 448 -6.84 27.22 21.83
N LEU A 449 -5.84 28.04 22.17
CA LEU A 449 -4.96 27.86 23.33
C LEU A 449 -5.39 28.79 24.49
N PRO A 450 -5.18 28.39 25.76
CA PRO A 450 -5.45 29.23 26.91
C PRO A 450 -4.22 30.06 27.33
N GLU A 451 -4.45 31.20 27.97
CA GLU A 451 -3.39 32.04 28.58
C GLU A 451 -2.72 31.41 29.84
N SER A 452 -3.13 30.19 30.21
CA SER A 452 -2.47 29.38 31.24
C SER A 452 -1.29 28.57 30.71
N LEU A 453 -1.16 28.45 29.37
CA LEU A 453 -0.20 27.58 28.70
C LEU A 453 1.20 28.20 28.71
N THR A 454 2.16 27.56 29.37
CA THR A 454 3.55 28.02 29.47
C THR A 454 4.53 27.20 28.63
N GLU A 455 4.10 26.06 28.09
CA GLU A 455 4.99 25.11 27.39
C GLU A 455 4.27 24.41 26.23
N ILE A 456 4.95 24.32 25.08
CA ILE A 456 4.53 23.56 23.89
C ILE A 456 5.69 22.66 23.49
N GLY A 457 5.50 21.35 23.65
CA GLY A 457 6.51 20.32 23.40
C GLY A 457 6.88 20.13 21.93
N GLU A 458 7.95 19.37 21.73
CA GLU A 458 8.58 19.11 20.43
C GLU A 458 7.59 18.51 19.43
N LYS A 459 7.63 18.96 18.18
CA LYS A 459 6.80 18.42 17.08
C LYS A 459 5.29 18.41 17.35
N SER A 460 4.80 19.10 18.37
CA SER A 460 3.42 19.03 18.83
C SER A 460 2.39 19.39 17.77
N PHE A 461 2.72 20.20 16.76
CA PHE A 461 1.87 20.47 15.58
C PHE A 461 2.51 20.03 14.25
N SER A 462 3.63 19.30 14.26
CA SER A 462 4.34 18.89 13.03
C SER A 462 3.44 18.03 12.14
N GLY A 463 3.45 18.31 10.84
CA GLY A 463 2.55 17.67 9.86
C GLY A 463 1.08 18.13 9.92
N CYS A 464 0.70 19.15 10.69
CA CYS A 464 -0.66 19.73 10.67
C CYS A 464 -0.90 20.58 9.41
N THR A 465 -0.95 19.94 8.25
CA THR A 465 -1.08 20.59 6.93
C THR A 465 -2.38 21.37 6.73
N GLY A 466 -3.41 21.14 7.55
CA GLY A 466 -4.68 21.89 7.54
C GLY A 466 -4.66 23.21 8.30
N LEU A 467 -3.68 23.46 9.19
CA LEU A 467 -3.62 24.69 9.98
C LEU A 467 -3.34 25.87 9.05
N THR A 468 -4.11 26.96 9.18
CA THR A 468 -3.97 28.14 8.31
C THR A 468 -3.47 29.38 9.04
N GLU A 469 -3.87 29.55 10.30
CA GLU A 469 -3.36 30.57 11.22
C GLU A 469 -3.07 29.91 12.57
N PHE A 470 -1.95 30.27 13.20
CA PHE A 470 -1.65 29.91 14.58
C PHE A 470 -1.46 31.15 15.44
N ARG A 471 -1.98 31.12 16.67
CA ARG A 471 -1.94 32.22 17.64
C ARG A 471 -1.44 31.67 18.96
N PHE A 472 -0.28 32.13 19.40
CA PHE A 472 0.26 31.78 20.70
C PHE A 472 -0.37 32.66 21.81
N PRO A 473 -0.59 32.14 23.02
CA PRO A 473 -0.88 32.93 24.21
C PRO A 473 0.34 33.75 24.66
N GLU A 474 0.10 34.85 25.38
CA GLU A 474 1.16 35.78 25.83
C GLU A 474 2.02 35.22 26.98
N SER A 475 1.71 34.02 27.47
CA SER A 475 2.44 33.30 28.51
C SER A 475 3.62 32.44 28.00
N LEU A 476 3.79 32.29 26.68
CA LEU A 476 4.81 31.43 26.08
C LEU A 476 6.11 32.16 25.75
N THR A 477 7.21 31.70 26.36
CA THR A 477 8.57 32.23 26.12
C THR A 477 9.35 31.46 25.06
N GLU A 478 8.89 30.29 24.62
CA GLU A 478 9.63 29.43 23.69
C GLU A 478 8.71 28.69 22.71
N ILE A 479 9.20 28.49 21.49
CA ILE A 479 8.66 27.55 20.51
C ILE A 479 9.69 26.43 20.36
N GLY A 480 9.33 25.21 20.75
CA GLY A 480 10.23 24.06 20.78
C GLY A 480 10.67 23.55 19.40
N GLU A 481 11.49 22.49 19.42
CA GLU A 481 12.04 21.91 18.19
C GLU A 481 10.95 21.33 17.28
N GLU A 482 11.08 21.60 15.98
CA GLU A 482 10.22 21.10 14.90
C GLU A 482 8.70 21.34 15.13
N THR A 483 8.28 22.25 16.02
CA THR A 483 6.88 22.38 16.47
C THR A 483 5.85 22.44 15.33
N PHE A 484 6.15 23.18 14.25
CA PHE A 484 5.32 23.30 13.05
C PHE A 484 5.97 22.69 11.80
N LEU A 485 6.95 21.79 11.95
CA LEU A 485 7.64 21.20 10.79
C LEU A 485 6.63 20.63 9.78
N GLY A 486 6.74 21.04 8.52
CA GLY A 486 5.85 20.59 7.45
C GLY A 486 4.39 21.06 7.54
N CYS A 487 4.05 22.10 8.33
CA CYS A 487 2.72 22.72 8.31
C CYS A 487 2.50 23.53 7.03
N THR A 488 2.34 22.85 5.90
CA THR A 488 2.29 23.47 4.56
C THR A 488 1.10 24.38 4.32
N GLY A 489 0.01 24.23 5.08
CA GLY A 489 -1.15 25.14 5.03
C GLY A 489 -1.00 26.42 5.86
N LEU A 490 0.01 26.52 6.73
CA LEU A 490 0.13 27.61 7.70
C LEU A 490 0.54 28.89 6.98
N ILE A 491 -0.39 29.84 6.83
CA ILE A 491 -0.19 31.10 6.10
C ILE A 491 0.38 32.19 7.00
N LYS A 492 -0.05 32.21 8.28
CA LYS A 492 0.28 33.26 9.25
C LYS A 492 0.52 32.67 10.63
N VAL A 493 1.52 33.20 11.33
CA VAL A 493 1.76 32.95 12.75
C VAL A 493 1.72 34.27 13.52
N CYS A 494 1.00 34.30 14.64
CA CYS A 494 1.00 35.43 15.58
C CYS A 494 1.84 35.03 16.80
N LEU A 495 3.10 35.46 16.81
CA LEU A 495 4.04 35.26 17.93
C LEU A 495 3.66 36.17 19.12
N PRO A 496 3.88 35.74 20.37
CA PRO A 496 3.59 36.55 21.55
C PRO A 496 4.77 37.48 21.89
N GLU A 497 4.51 38.58 22.59
CA GLU A 497 5.56 39.57 22.93
C GLU A 497 6.52 39.08 24.02
N SER A 498 6.24 37.92 24.64
CA SER A 498 7.09 37.26 25.65
C SER A 498 8.08 36.23 25.07
N LEU A 499 8.05 35.97 23.76
CA LEU A 499 8.84 34.93 23.10
C LEU A 499 10.35 35.24 23.07
N THR A 500 11.14 34.51 23.85
CA THR A 500 12.60 34.63 23.92
C THR A 500 13.36 33.68 22.98
N LYS A 501 12.77 32.54 22.57
CA LYS A 501 13.44 31.53 21.74
C LYS A 501 12.53 30.90 20.65
N ILE A 502 13.09 30.70 19.45
CA ILE A 502 12.52 29.86 18.38
C ILE A 502 13.49 28.70 18.10
N GLY A 503 13.03 27.48 18.36
CA GLY A 503 13.84 26.25 18.31
C GLY A 503 14.16 25.73 16.91
N TYR A 504 15.05 24.73 16.88
CA TYR A 504 15.54 24.06 15.67
C TYR A 504 14.37 23.60 14.78
N TYR A 505 14.40 24.00 13.50
CA TYR A 505 13.37 23.67 12.52
C TYR A 505 11.91 24.00 12.93
N ALA A 506 11.68 24.93 13.87
CA ALA A 506 10.34 25.25 14.39
C ALA A 506 9.27 25.46 13.31
N PHE A 507 9.60 26.14 12.20
CA PHE A 507 8.73 26.33 11.03
C PHE A 507 9.29 25.71 9.74
N PHE A 508 10.25 24.77 9.83
CA PHE A 508 10.86 24.15 8.65
C PHE A 508 9.79 23.56 7.72
N ARG A 509 9.86 23.85 6.41
CA ARG A 509 8.85 23.42 5.42
C ARG A 509 7.42 23.93 5.67
N CYS A 510 7.22 25.02 6.41
CA CYS A 510 5.98 25.81 6.38
C CYS A 510 5.85 26.54 5.04
N THR A 511 5.70 25.79 3.95
CA THR A 511 5.72 26.31 2.57
C THR A 511 4.56 27.27 2.26
N GLY A 512 3.49 27.27 3.06
CA GLY A 512 2.39 28.24 2.95
C GLY A 512 2.63 29.57 3.66
N LEU A 513 3.64 29.68 4.54
CA LEU A 513 3.84 30.83 5.42
C LEU A 513 4.23 32.06 4.61
N ILE A 514 3.50 33.17 4.75
CA ILE A 514 3.71 34.40 3.95
C ILE A 514 4.44 35.48 4.74
N GLU A 515 4.14 35.59 6.04
CA GLU A 515 4.70 36.62 6.92
C GLU A 515 5.06 36.05 8.31
N ALA A 516 6.17 36.55 8.86
CA ALA A 516 6.56 36.39 10.25
C ALA A 516 7.15 37.71 10.79
N SER A 517 6.69 38.12 11.97
CA SER A 517 7.19 39.30 12.68
C SER A 517 7.68 38.86 14.05
N LEU A 518 8.96 39.03 14.30
CA LEU A 518 9.66 38.57 15.51
C LEU A 518 9.67 39.68 16.58
N PRO A 519 9.37 39.38 17.86
CA PRO A 519 9.15 40.39 18.90
C PRO A 519 10.44 41.00 19.47
N GLU A 520 10.29 42.06 20.28
CA GLU A 520 11.42 42.73 20.97
C GLU A 520 12.19 41.78 21.90
N SER A 521 11.48 40.86 22.56
CA SER A 521 12.01 39.93 23.56
C SER A 521 12.84 38.77 23.01
N LEU A 522 12.83 38.54 21.69
CA LEU A 522 13.48 37.38 21.08
C LEU A 522 15.00 37.47 21.16
N THR A 523 15.62 36.52 21.86
CA THR A 523 17.08 36.43 22.04
C THR A 523 17.74 35.30 21.27
N GLU A 524 16.97 34.32 20.78
CA GLU A 524 17.52 33.11 20.16
C GLU A 524 16.68 32.62 18.98
N ILE A 525 17.32 32.42 17.82
CA ILE A 525 16.75 31.80 16.62
C ILE A 525 17.67 30.63 16.26
N ASP A 526 17.22 29.40 16.48
CA ASP A 526 17.98 28.21 16.16
C ASP A 526 18.05 27.93 14.64
N ARG A 527 19.04 27.09 14.28
CA ARG A 527 19.31 26.62 12.93
C ARG A 527 18.04 26.24 12.17
N GLY A 528 17.89 26.82 10.98
CA GLY A 528 16.85 26.44 10.03
C GLY A 528 15.41 26.70 10.48
N ALA A 529 15.18 27.51 11.52
CA ALA A 529 13.85 27.83 12.05
C ALA A 529 12.82 28.18 10.97
N PHE A 530 13.22 28.92 9.91
CA PHE A 530 12.39 29.30 8.76
C PHE A 530 12.85 28.69 7.42
N ALA A 531 13.72 27.69 7.43
CA ALA A 531 14.24 27.08 6.21
C ALA A 531 13.15 26.34 5.41
N ASP A 532 13.25 26.34 4.08
CA ASP A 532 12.27 25.77 3.15
C ASP A 532 10.86 26.41 3.23
N CYS A 533 10.71 27.60 3.84
CA CYS A 533 9.48 28.41 3.85
C CYS A 533 9.29 29.18 2.52
N LYS A 534 9.08 28.46 1.42
CA LYS A 534 9.17 28.99 0.04
C LYS A 534 8.29 30.20 -0.31
N ASN A 535 7.19 30.43 0.41
CA ASN A 535 6.31 31.58 0.19
C ASN A 535 6.46 32.68 1.25
N LEU A 536 7.47 32.61 2.12
CA LEU A 536 7.72 33.65 3.14
C LEU A 536 8.29 34.88 2.42
N HIS A 537 7.50 35.94 2.33
CA HIS A 537 7.88 37.19 1.64
C HIS A 537 8.24 38.30 2.63
N THR A 538 7.69 38.25 3.85
CA THR A 538 7.95 39.23 4.91
C THR A 538 8.52 38.51 6.12
N LEU A 539 9.78 38.79 6.45
CA LEU A 539 10.44 38.31 7.67
C LEU A 539 11.14 39.50 8.32
N ILE A 540 10.58 39.97 9.43
CA ILE A 540 11.06 41.16 10.15
C ILE A 540 11.21 40.86 11.64
N VAL A 541 12.05 41.64 12.32
CA VAL A 541 12.15 41.67 13.79
C VAL A 541 11.91 43.09 14.28
N ASP A 542 11.34 43.22 15.47
CA ASP A 542 11.08 44.51 16.10
C ASP A 542 12.36 45.38 16.15
N PRO A 543 12.30 46.68 15.75
CA PRO A 543 13.47 47.56 15.77
C PRO A 543 14.17 47.69 17.13
N ALA A 544 13.44 47.53 18.24
CA ALA A 544 13.96 47.60 19.61
C ALA A 544 14.67 46.31 20.06
N ASN A 545 14.48 45.18 19.37
CA ASN A 545 15.08 43.89 19.72
C ASN A 545 16.60 44.02 19.95
N PRO A 546 17.18 43.51 21.05
CA PRO A 546 18.58 43.77 21.40
C PRO A 546 19.59 42.88 20.67
N VAL A 547 19.18 41.72 20.13
CA VAL A 547 20.08 40.70 19.55
C VAL A 547 20.08 40.73 18.03
N TYR A 548 18.94 41.06 17.41
CA TYR A 548 18.74 40.96 15.98
C TYR A 548 18.29 42.27 15.34
N CYS A 549 18.49 42.38 14.03
CA CYS A 549 17.82 43.36 13.19
C CYS A 549 17.35 42.72 11.88
N SER A 550 16.48 43.42 11.14
CA SER A 550 16.00 42.95 9.84
C SER A 550 16.21 44.01 8.76
N LYS A 551 16.57 43.55 7.57
CA LYS A 551 16.70 44.38 6.37
C LYS A 551 16.38 43.53 5.14
N ASP A 552 15.59 44.08 4.22
CA ASP A 552 15.22 43.42 2.95
C ASP A 552 14.66 41.99 3.11
N ASN A 553 13.93 41.75 4.21
CA ASN A 553 13.36 40.45 4.64
C ASN A 553 14.41 39.38 5.00
N ILE A 554 15.58 39.82 5.47
CA ILE A 554 16.66 38.99 5.98
C ILE A 554 16.93 39.41 7.43
N ILE A 555 17.10 38.43 8.32
CA ILE A 555 17.47 38.63 9.72
C ILE A 555 18.99 38.56 9.85
N TYR A 556 19.54 39.53 10.58
CA TYR A 556 20.96 39.64 10.93
C TYR A 556 21.12 39.77 12.45
N THR A 557 22.33 39.56 12.95
CA THR A 557 22.76 40.08 14.26
C THR A 557 22.58 41.59 14.35
N LYS A 558 22.52 42.16 15.57
CA LYS A 558 22.20 43.58 15.79
C LYS A 558 23.22 44.54 15.17
N ASP A 559 24.48 44.12 15.11
CA ASP A 559 25.62 44.79 14.49
C ASP A 559 25.81 44.44 13.01
N MET A 560 24.98 43.54 12.46
CA MET A 560 24.94 43.15 11.05
C MET A 560 26.22 42.49 10.52
N ASP A 561 26.91 41.72 11.37
CA ASP A 561 28.10 40.94 11.00
C ASP A 561 27.76 39.50 10.55
N GLU A 562 26.71 38.90 11.09
CA GLU A 562 26.21 37.58 10.69
C GLU A 562 24.77 37.66 10.14
N LEU A 563 24.56 36.99 9.01
CA LEU A 563 23.25 36.77 8.41
C LEU A 563 22.67 35.47 8.97
N VAL A 564 21.60 35.57 9.75
CA VAL A 564 21.02 34.45 10.51
C VAL A 564 20.08 33.61 9.66
N CYS A 565 19.06 34.24 9.07
CA CYS A 565 18.10 33.56 8.18
C CYS A 565 17.39 34.55 7.24
N ALA A 566 16.86 34.04 6.13
CA ALA A 566 16.21 34.83 5.10
C ALA A 566 14.78 34.34 4.80
N ALA A 567 13.94 35.25 4.30
CA ALA A 567 12.60 34.92 3.82
C ALA A 567 12.68 34.03 2.55
N GLY A 568 12.05 32.85 2.59
CA GLY A 568 12.19 31.82 1.54
C GLY A 568 11.63 32.19 0.15
N GLY A 569 10.78 33.22 0.08
CA GLY A 569 10.19 33.77 -1.15
C GLY A 569 11.03 34.88 -1.82
N LEU A 570 12.26 35.14 -1.36
CA LEU A 570 13.14 36.12 -1.99
C LEU A 570 13.51 35.72 -3.41
N THR A 571 13.45 36.69 -4.34
CA THR A 571 13.88 36.53 -5.74
C THR A 571 15.28 37.05 -6.01
N GLN A 572 15.75 37.95 -5.14
CA GLN A 572 17.10 38.51 -5.13
C GLN A 572 17.49 38.91 -3.70
N ALA A 573 18.77 38.88 -3.36
CA ALA A 573 19.30 39.31 -2.07
C ALA A 573 20.54 40.20 -2.23
N PHE A 574 20.62 41.29 -1.43
CA PHE A 574 21.74 42.23 -1.41
C PHE A 574 22.33 42.29 0.00
N ILE A 575 23.43 41.58 0.21
CA ILE A 575 23.99 41.40 1.55
C ILE A 575 24.89 42.61 1.89
N PRO A 576 24.71 43.26 3.06
CA PRO A 576 25.47 44.47 3.44
C PRO A 576 26.97 44.26 3.63
N ASP A 577 27.76 45.31 3.36
CA ASP A 577 29.23 45.35 3.51
C ASP A 577 29.77 45.14 4.94
N THR A 578 28.89 45.04 5.94
CA THR A 578 29.24 44.69 7.33
C THR A 578 29.32 43.19 7.55
N VAL A 579 28.63 42.38 6.71
CA VAL A 579 28.46 40.94 6.94
C VAL A 579 29.76 40.21 6.66
N THR A 580 30.25 39.48 7.65
CA THR A 580 31.42 38.59 7.58
C THR A 580 31.00 37.12 7.45
N LYS A 581 29.82 36.74 7.95
CA LYS A 581 29.35 35.34 7.95
C LYS A 581 27.92 35.20 7.40
N ILE A 582 27.70 34.18 6.57
CA ILE A 582 26.36 33.68 6.24
C ILE A 582 26.11 32.43 7.08
N GLY A 583 25.09 32.49 7.93
CA GLY A 583 24.73 31.43 8.85
C GLY A 583 24.25 30.16 8.16
N GLU A 584 24.23 29.09 8.94
CA GLU A 584 23.81 27.77 8.52
C GLU A 584 22.34 27.76 8.04
N MET A 585 22.09 27.16 6.89
CA MET A 585 20.75 27.08 6.26
C MET A 585 20.06 28.44 5.99
N ALA A 586 20.79 29.56 6.00
CA ALA A 586 20.22 30.91 5.93
C ALA A 586 19.26 31.17 4.74
N PHE A 587 19.58 30.64 3.56
CA PHE A 587 18.76 30.66 2.33
C PHE A 587 18.29 29.25 1.92
N PHE A 588 18.28 28.27 2.83
CA PHE A 588 17.91 26.89 2.50
C PHE A 588 16.51 26.83 1.87
N GLY A 589 16.41 26.22 0.68
CA GLY A 589 15.16 26.06 -0.04
C GLY A 589 14.59 27.35 -0.65
N CYS A 590 15.36 28.44 -0.76
CA CYS A 590 14.98 29.68 -1.45
C CYS A 590 14.90 29.48 -2.98
N THR A 591 14.00 28.62 -3.44
CA THR A 591 13.89 28.19 -4.85
C THR A 591 13.63 29.33 -5.84
N GLY A 592 13.08 30.46 -5.38
CA GLY A 592 12.87 31.66 -6.18
C GLY A 592 14.10 32.56 -6.32
N LEU A 593 15.17 32.35 -5.54
CA LEU A 593 16.34 33.22 -5.47
C LEU A 593 17.19 33.10 -6.73
N THR A 594 17.09 34.07 -7.63
CA THR A 594 17.80 34.08 -8.92
C THR A 594 19.17 34.77 -8.88
N LYS A 595 19.37 35.65 -7.89
CA LYS A 595 20.55 36.50 -7.78
C LYS A 595 20.88 36.81 -6.31
N VAL A 596 22.12 36.58 -5.92
CA VAL A 596 22.66 37.05 -4.64
C VAL A 596 23.86 37.97 -4.90
N HIS A 597 23.95 39.07 -4.15
CA HIS A 597 25.15 39.92 -4.09
C HIS A 597 25.77 39.77 -2.70
N LEU A 598 27.02 39.28 -2.67
CA LEU A 598 27.80 39.06 -1.45
C LEU A 598 28.92 40.11 -1.32
N PRO A 599 29.23 40.57 -0.09
CA PRO A 599 30.14 41.69 0.13
C PRO A 599 31.62 41.26 0.11
N GLU A 600 32.52 42.24 0.00
CA GLU A 600 33.98 41.95 0.10
C GLU A 600 34.42 41.52 1.51
N SER A 601 33.64 41.89 2.53
CA SER A 601 33.86 41.59 3.96
C SER A 601 33.70 40.11 4.32
N LEU A 602 32.95 39.35 3.52
CA LEU A 602 32.55 37.97 3.80
C LEU A 602 33.78 37.05 3.97
N THR A 603 33.86 36.34 5.10
CA THR A 603 34.90 35.36 5.44
C THR A 603 34.40 33.91 5.33
N GLU A 604 33.11 33.66 5.52
CA GLU A 604 32.52 32.32 5.65
C GLU A 604 31.13 32.22 5.01
N ILE A 605 30.89 31.14 4.25
CA ILE A 605 29.54 30.69 3.87
C ILE A 605 29.26 29.39 4.60
N GLY A 606 28.33 29.42 5.56
CA GLY A 606 28.03 28.28 6.45
C GLY A 606 27.41 27.06 5.76
N GLU A 607 27.27 25.99 6.54
CA GLU A 607 26.74 24.71 6.07
C GLU A 607 25.30 24.86 5.54
N TRP A 608 24.97 24.16 4.45
CA TRP A 608 23.68 24.22 3.75
C TRP A 608 23.16 25.63 3.37
N ALA A 609 23.97 26.69 3.47
CA ALA A 609 23.50 28.08 3.45
C ALA A 609 22.59 28.44 2.27
N PHE A 610 22.87 27.95 1.06
CA PHE A 610 22.08 28.12 -0.16
C PHE A 610 21.53 26.78 -0.69
N SER A 611 21.56 25.71 0.09
CA SER A 611 21.13 24.38 -0.40
C SER A 611 19.68 24.42 -0.90
N GLY A 612 19.43 23.83 -2.07
CA GLY A 612 18.13 23.86 -2.72
C GLY A 612 17.71 25.20 -3.34
N CYS A 613 18.61 26.19 -3.48
CA CYS A 613 18.36 27.41 -4.25
C CYS A 613 18.33 27.13 -5.77
N THR A 614 17.35 26.36 -6.22
CA THR A 614 17.27 25.87 -7.62
C THR A 614 17.16 26.97 -8.67
N GLY A 615 16.67 28.16 -8.31
CA GLY A 615 16.61 29.33 -9.21
C GLY A 615 17.94 30.09 -9.39
N LEU A 616 18.96 29.80 -8.57
CA LEU A 616 20.23 30.55 -8.60
C LEU A 616 21.06 30.12 -9.81
N SER A 617 21.11 30.97 -10.84
CA SER A 617 21.76 30.64 -12.11
C SER A 617 23.26 30.92 -12.16
N LYS A 618 23.75 31.85 -11.32
CA LYS A 618 25.14 32.30 -11.30
C LYS A 618 25.56 32.72 -9.89
N LEU A 619 26.77 32.34 -9.50
CA LEU A 619 27.45 32.77 -8.30
C LEU A 619 28.81 33.39 -8.66
N ASP A 620 28.90 34.72 -8.71
CA ASP A 620 30.17 35.45 -8.88
C ASP A 620 30.63 36.01 -7.53
N ILE A 621 31.46 35.23 -6.83
CA ILE A 621 32.06 35.58 -5.53
C ILE A 621 33.55 35.92 -5.67
N SER A 622 34.01 36.18 -6.90
CA SER A 622 35.42 36.50 -7.19
C SER A 622 35.91 37.78 -6.49
N ALA A 623 35.00 38.68 -6.11
CA ALA A 623 35.29 39.91 -5.38
C ALA A 623 35.36 39.74 -3.84
N CYS A 624 34.92 38.61 -3.29
CA CYS A 624 34.92 38.33 -1.84
C CYS A 624 36.35 38.02 -1.33
N LYS A 625 37.20 39.05 -1.24
CA LYS A 625 38.65 38.92 -0.95
C LYS A 625 39.00 38.34 0.42
N ASN A 626 38.04 38.29 1.34
CA ASN A 626 38.24 37.74 2.68
C ASN A 626 37.68 36.31 2.82
N LEU A 627 36.95 35.79 1.82
CA LEU A 627 36.24 34.52 1.92
C LEU A 627 37.26 33.37 1.89
N THR A 628 37.36 32.66 3.01
CA THR A 628 38.27 31.52 3.19
C THR A 628 37.57 30.17 3.10
N GLU A 629 36.26 30.11 3.38
CA GLU A 629 35.53 28.86 3.57
C GLU A 629 34.14 28.85 2.92
N ILE A 630 33.82 27.75 2.24
CA ILE A 630 32.47 27.37 1.81
C ILE A 630 32.14 26.05 2.50
N GLY A 631 31.14 26.03 3.39
CA GLY A 631 30.82 24.90 4.27
C GLY A 631 30.21 23.66 3.59
N GLU A 632 29.93 22.63 4.38
CA GLU A 632 29.30 21.39 3.92
C GLU A 632 27.93 21.67 3.27
N GLN A 633 27.69 21.09 2.10
CA GLN A 633 26.45 21.23 1.33
C GLN A 633 26.01 22.67 1.02
N ALA A 634 26.87 23.68 1.15
CA ALA A 634 26.51 25.10 1.08
C ALA A 634 25.69 25.50 -0.16
N PHE A 635 25.96 24.89 -1.33
CA PHE A 635 25.20 25.06 -2.58
C PHE A 635 24.60 23.72 -3.10
N SER A 636 24.51 22.69 -2.24
CA SER A 636 23.97 21.39 -2.61
C SER A 636 22.54 21.49 -3.16
N GLY A 637 22.27 20.88 -4.31
CA GLY A 637 20.97 20.92 -4.98
C GLY A 637 20.63 22.24 -5.67
N CYS A 638 21.58 23.16 -5.88
CA CYS A 638 21.39 24.34 -6.72
C CYS A 638 21.39 23.94 -8.21
N THR A 639 20.36 23.23 -8.66
CA THR A 639 20.33 22.57 -9.97
C THR A 639 20.52 23.52 -11.16
N GLY A 640 20.00 24.75 -11.08
CA GLY A 640 20.18 25.77 -12.12
C GLY A 640 21.52 26.52 -12.12
N LEU A 641 22.43 26.23 -11.18
CA LEU A 641 23.69 26.97 -10.99
C LEU A 641 24.72 26.62 -12.07
N ALA A 642 24.74 27.41 -13.16
CA ALA A 642 25.53 27.11 -14.36
C ALA A 642 26.95 27.73 -14.35
N GLU A 643 27.13 28.87 -13.65
CA GLU A 643 28.41 29.60 -13.59
C GLU A 643 28.81 29.91 -12.13
N VAL A 644 29.97 29.43 -11.70
CA VAL A 644 30.58 29.75 -10.40
C VAL A 644 31.96 30.37 -10.58
N ARG A 645 32.21 31.52 -9.94
CA ARG A 645 33.54 32.15 -9.88
C ARG A 645 33.98 32.34 -8.43
N LEU A 646 35.00 31.58 -8.02
CA LEU A 646 35.56 31.58 -6.67
C LEU A 646 36.56 32.73 -6.46
N PRO A 647 36.72 33.26 -5.24
CA PRO A 647 37.72 34.27 -4.94
C PRO A 647 39.12 33.66 -4.78
N ALA A 648 40.15 34.47 -5.00
CA ALA A 648 41.55 34.09 -4.86
C ALA A 648 42.02 33.93 -3.39
N SER A 649 41.13 34.13 -2.41
CA SER A 649 41.37 33.95 -0.97
C SER A 649 40.94 32.58 -0.44
N LEU A 650 40.13 31.84 -1.19
CA LEU A 650 39.46 30.63 -0.70
C LEU A 650 40.49 29.55 -0.33
N THR A 651 40.43 29.04 0.89
CA THR A 651 41.30 27.99 1.42
C THR A 651 40.59 26.65 1.56
N GLU A 652 39.27 26.65 1.75
CA GLU A 652 38.47 25.46 1.97
C GLU A 652 37.18 25.42 1.12
N ILE A 653 36.88 24.24 0.57
CA ILE A 653 35.56 23.86 0.05
C ILE A 653 35.11 22.60 0.81
N GLY A 654 33.97 22.68 1.47
CA GLY A 654 33.41 21.62 2.30
C GLY A 654 32.91 20.39 1.53
N ARG A 655 32.54 19.36 2.30
CA ARG A 655 31.95 18.12 1.79
C ARG A 655 30.66 18.44 1.04
N TRP A 656 30.46 17.82 -0.12
CA TRP A 656 29.26 18.04 -0.95
C TRP A 656 28.90 19.51 -1.28
N ALA A 657 29.85 20.47 -1.18
CA ALA A 657 29.54 21.90 -1.24
C ALA A 657 28.73 22.33 -2.48
N PHE A 658 28.93 21.70 -3.64
CA PHE A 658 28.17 21.91 -4.87
C PHE A 658 27.50 20.61 -5.37
N ASN A 659 27.22 19.64 -4.49
CA ASN A 659 26.59 18.37 -4.87
C ASN A 659 25.27 18.62 -5.65
N GLY A 660 25.04 17.86 -6.73
CA GLY A 660 23.81 17.98 -7.52
C GLY A 660 23.59 19.33 -8.21
N CYS A 661 24.62 20.17 -8.37
CA CYS A 661 24.55 21.35 -9.25
C CYS A 661 24.59 20.91 -10.72
N THR A 662 23.46 20.39 -11.22
CA THR A 662 23.39 19.71 -12.51
C THR A 662 23.77 20.57 -13.71
N ASP A 663 23.47 21.87 -13.69
CA ASP A 663 23.79 22.78 -14.80
C ASP A 663 25.23 23.34 -14.75
N LEU A 664 25.99 23.08 -13.68
CA LEU A 664 27.34 23.60 -13.49
C LEU A 664 28.30 23.06 -14.55
N SER A 665 28.78 23.93 -15.44
CA SER A 665 29.54 23.51 -16.63
C SER A 665 31.07 23.64 -16.48
N GLU A 666 31.52 24.61 -15.66
CA GLU A 666 32.92 24.92 -15.42
C GLU A 666 33.14 25.37 -13.97
N ILE A 667 34.23 24.90 -13.35
CA ILE A 667 34.76 25.49 -12.12
C ILE A 667 36.29 25.53 -12.11
N ARG A 668 36.84 26.63 -11.57
CA ARG A 668 38.29 26.87 -11.44
C ARG A 668 38.64 27.10 -9.97
N LEU A 669 39.45 26.21 -9.42
CA LEU A 669 39.88 26.23 -8.03
C LEU A 669 41.13 27.13 -7.85
N PRO A 670 41.19 28.01 -6.84
CA PRO A 670 42.27 28.99 -6.69
C PRO A 670 43.58 28.40 -6.15
N ALA A 671 44.68 29.15 -6.29
CA ALA A 671 46.01 28.76 -5.82
C ALA A 671 46.10 28.61 -4.29
N THR A 672 45.22 29.28 -3.54
CA THR A 672 45.15 29.27 -2.07
C THR A 672 44.46 28.04 -1.48
N LEU A 673 43.74 27.25 -2.29
CA LEU A 673 42.91 26.16 -1.80
C LEU A 673 43.76 25.03 -1.21
N THR A 674 43.62 24.76 0.09
CA THR A 674 44.38 23.74 0.83
C THR A 674 43.54 22.55 1.28
N LYS A 675 42.22 22.71 1.39
CA LYS A 675 41.27 21.64 1.76
C LYS A 675 40.11 21.57 0.78
N ILE A 676 39.82 20.34 0.33
CA ILE A 676 38.68 19.96 -0.49
C ILE A 676 38.02 18.78 0.23
N GLY A 677 36.77 18.94 0.65
CA GLY A 677 35.95 17.89 1.24
C GLY A 677 35.60 16.79 0.23
N GLU A 678 34.91 15.75 0.69
CA GLU A 678 34.52 14.63 -0.17
C GLU A 678 33.33 14.99 -1.07
N GLY A 679 33.29 14.41 -2.28
CA GLY A 679 32.19 14.61 -3.24
C GLY A 679 31.77 16.06 -3.51
N PRO A 680 32.66 17.08 -3.56
CA PRO A 680 32.27 18.49 -3.60
C PRO A 680 31.50 18.85 -4.88
N PHE A 681 31.69 18.06 -5.95
CA PHE A 681 31.02 18.17 -7.25
C PHE A 681 30.30 16.87 -7.64
N ALA A 682 30.00 16.01 -6.67
CA ALA A 682 29.27 14.78 -6.91
C ALA A 682 27.89 15.09 -7.51
N GLY A 683 27.48 14.36 -8.55
CA GLY A 683 26.24 14.63 -9.28
C GLY A 683 26.21 15.90 -10.15
N CYS A 684 27.32 16.64 -10.32
CA CYS A 684 27.41 17.76 -11.26
C CYS A 684 27.55 17.24 -12.71
N THR A 685 26.48 16.66 -13.26
CA THR A 685 26.50 15.87 -14.51
C THR A 685 26.95 16.64 -15.76
N ASN A 686 26.74 17.95 -15.84
CA ASN A 686 27.21 18.78 -16.96
C ASN A 686 28.61 19.41 -16.73
N LEU A 687 29.30 19.09 -15.62
CA LEU A 687 30.61 19.66 -15.34
C LEU A 687 31.64 19.07 -16.30
N HIS A 688 32.12 19.89 -17.24
CA HIS A 688 33.09 19.49 -18.26
C HIS A 688 34.47 20.10 -18.07
N THR A 689 34.58 21.21 -17.33
CA THR A 689 35.89 21.83 -17.00
C THR A 689 36.05 21.90 -15.48
N LEU A 690 36.97 21.09 -14.94
CA LEU A 690 37.38 21.12 -13.53
C LEU A 690 38.89 21.22 -13.47
N VAL A 691 39.39 22.40 -13.06
CA VAL A 691 40.83 22.67 -12.97
C VAL A 691 41.18 23.40 -11.68
N VAL A 692 42.41 23.22 -11.22
CA VAL A 692 43.01 24.02 -10.14
C VAL A 692 44.15 24.85 -10.70
N ASP A 693 44.34 26.05 -10.13
CA ASP A 693 45.44 26.94 -10.49
C ASP A 693 46.79 26.20 -10.46
N PRO A 694 47.63 26.29 -11.52
CA PRO A 694 48.92 25.62 -11.57
C PRO A 694 49.86 25.93 -10.39
N ALA A 695 49.73 27.13 -9.79
CA ALA A 695 50.50 27.57 -8.64
C ALA A 695 50.02 26.98 -7.30
N ASN A 696 48.87 26.29 -7.25
CA ASN A 696 48.37 25.65 -6.03
C ASN A 696 49.41 24.64 -5.47
N PRO A 697 49.78 24.69 -4.18
CA PRO A 697 50.84 23.83 -3.63
C PRO A 697 50.35 22.42 -3.24
N VAL A 698 49.05 22.23 -3.00
CA VAL A 698 48.46 20.98 -2.46
C VAL A 698 47.91 20.09 -3.58
N TYR A 699 47.37 20.69 -4.63
CA TYR A 699 46.63 20.00 -5.69
C TYR A 699 47.19 20.27 -7.08
N CYS A 700 46.84 19.40 -8.03
CA CYS A 700 46.99 19.64 -9.46
C CYS A 700 45.78 19.07 -10.21
N SER A 701 45.57 19.52 -11.44
CA SER A 701 44.50 19.02 -12.30
C SER A 701 45.06 18.43 -13.59
N LYS A 702 44.48 17.32 -14.03
CA LYS A 702 44.75 16.70 -15.32
C LYS A 702 43.46 16.03 -15.81
N ASP A 703 43.17 16.14 -17.11
CA ASP A 703 42.03 15.46 -17.76
C ASP A 703 40.68 15.69 -17.03
N ASN A 704 40.46 16.93 -16.54
CA ASN A 704 39.31 17.37 -15.74
C ASN A 704 39.12 16.65 -14.37
N ILE A 705 40.22 16.18 -13.79
CA ILE A 705 40.26 15.52 -12.48
C ILE A 705 41.26 16.26 -11.58
N ILE A 706 40.87 16.45 -10.31
CA ILE A 706 41.74 16.99 -9.26
C ILE A 706 42.48 15.85 -8.56
N TYR A 707 43.80 16.00 -8.42
CA TYR A 707 44.69 15.11 -7.68
C TYR A 707 45.46 15.88 -6.62
N THR A 708 46.07 15.16 -5.67
CA THR A 708 47.19 15.70 -4.88
C THR A 708 48.33 16.18 -5.79
N LYS A 709 49.17 17.11 -5.32
CA LYS A 709 50.24 17.72 -6.15
C LYS A 709 51.25 16.71 -6.72
N ASN A 710 51.46 15.59 -6.03
CA ASN A 710 52.30 14.48 -6.46
C ASN A 710 51.54 13.39 -7.26
N MET A 711 50.27 13.63 -7.58
CA MET A 711 49.37 12.75 -8.33
C MET A 711 49.22 11.33 -7.74
N ASN A 712 49.33 11.18 -6.41
CA ASN A 712 49.18 9.88 -5.74
C ASN A 712 47.75 9.56 -5.26
N LYS A 713 46.91 10.58 -5.03
CA LYS A 713 45.50 10.43 -4.67
C LYS A 713 44.65 11.25 -5.62
N LEU A 714 43.65 10.62 -6.20
CA LEU A 714 42.57 11.28 -6.92
C LEU A 714 41.56 11.82 -5.90
N ILE A 715 41.19 13.09 -6.01
CA ILE A 715 40.31 13.80 -5.07
C ILE A 715 38.87 13.82 -5.58
N CYS A 716 38.64 14.42 -6.75
CA CYS A 716 37.33 14.51 -7.38
C CYS A 716 37.46 14.70 -8.91
N ALA A 717 36.42 14.33 -9.64
CA ALA A 717 36.34 14.38 -11.09
C ALA A 717 35.20 15.30 -11.56
N ALA A 718 35.29 15.77 -12.80
CA ALA A 718 34.20 16.47 -13.47
C ALA A 718 33.09 15.47 -13.89
N GLY A 719 31.84 15.74 -13.51
CA GLY A 719 30.71 14.80 -13.70
C GLY A 719 30.39 14.45 -15.16
N GLY A 720 30.76 15.33 -16.10
CA GLY A 720 30.60 15.15 -17.53
C GLY A 720 31.73 14.39 -18.23
N ILE A 721 32.59 13.66 -17.51
CA ILE A 721 33.61 12.77 -18.09
C ILE A 721 32.96 11.49 -18.62
N THR A 722 33.23 11.15 -19.89
CA THR A 722 32.67 9.95 -20.54
C THR A 722 33.61 8.75 -20.58
N GLN A 723 34.91 8.97 -20.62
CA GLN A 723 35.96 7.94 -20.59
C GLN A 723 37.24 8.50 -19.96
N ILE A 724 37.97 7.69 -19.19
CA ILE A 724 39.23 8.14 -18.58
C ILE A 724 40.25 7.02 -18.38
N SER A 725 41.54 7.36 -18.48
CA SER A 725 42.65 6.51 -18.03
C SER A 725 43.38 7.18 -16.87
N ILE A 726 43.33 6.58 -15.69
CA ILE A 726 43.88 7.13 -14.46
C ILE A 726 45.42 6.91 -14.44
N PRO A 727 46.25 7.94 -14.16
CA PRO A 727 47.71 7.84 -14.25
C PRO A 727 48.35 6.80 -13.32
N ASP A 728 49.44 6.17 -13.77
CA ASP A 728 50.20 5.16 -13.02
C ASP A 728 50.81 5.65 -11.68
N THR A 729 50.80 6.96 -11.41
CA THR A 729 51.21 7.52 -10.11
C THR A 729 50.14 7.36 -9.03
N VAL A 730 48.87 7.14 -9.41
CA VAL A 730 47.73 7.13 -8.49
C VAL A 730 47.68 5.81 -7.72
N THR A 731 47.83 5.90 -6.39
CA THR A 731 47.69 4.77 -5.48
C THR A 731 46.36 4.75 -4.75
N LYS A 732 45.61 5.87 -4.70
CA LYS A 732 44.29 5.93 -4.06
C LYS A 732 43.27 6.73 -4.88
N ILE A 733 42.03 6.24 -4.91
CA ILE A 733 40.85 7.02 -5.35
C ILE A 733 40.09 7.48 -4.12
N GLY A 734 39.79 8.78 -4.05
CA GLY A 734 39.03 9.40 -2.96
C GLY A 734 37.56 9.00 -2.93
N GLU A 735 36.91 9.29 -1.82
CA GLU A 735 35.49 9.02 -1.61
C GLU A 735 34.64 9.96 -2.48
N MET A 736 33.59 9.43 -3.08
CA MET A 736 32.69 10.14 -4.01
C MET A 736 33.42 10.81 -5.19
N ALA A 737 34.59 10.29 -5.57
CA ALA A 737 35.46 10.86 -6.59
C ALA A 737 34.81 11.03 -7.97
N PHE A 738 34.03 10.03 -8.40
CA PHE A 738 33.22 10.02 -9.63
C PHE A 738 31.72 9.85 -9.32
N ASP A 739 31.28 10.17 -8.09
CA ASP A 739 29.89 9.99 -7.70
C ASP A 739 28.94 10.80 -8.61
N GLY A 740 27.94 10.14 -9.17
CA GLY A 740 27.02 10.70 -10.14
C GLY A 740 27.62 11.03 -11.52
N CYS A 741 28.79 10.49 -11.90
CA CYS A 741 29.33 10.59 -13.26
C CYS A 741 28.55 9.71 -14.26
N THR A 742 27.27 10.03 -14.47
CA THR A 742 26.32 9.23 -15.27
C THR A 742 26.77 8.97 -16.71
N GLY A 743 27.59 9.86 -17.29
CA GLY A 743 28.16 9.70 -18.63
C GLY A 743 29.38 8.79 -18.73
N LEU A 744 29.99 8.38 -17.60
CA LEU A 744 31.22 7.59 -17.58
C LEU A 744 30.96 6.15 -18.05
N THR A 745 31.49 5.79 -19.21
CA THR A 745 31.32 4.46 -19.84
C THR A 745 32.52 3.54 -19.68
N GLU A 746 33.73 4.09 -19.58
CA GLU A 746 34.98 3.34 -19.45
C GLU A 746 35.94 4.06 -18.50
N VAL A 747 36.42 3.35 -17.47
CA VAL A 747 37.52 3.80 -16.59
C VAL A 747 38.64 2.78 -16.60
N ARG A 748 39.88 3.22 -16.88
CA ARG A 748 41.08 2.39 -16.77
C ARG A 748 41.83 2.76 -15.49
N LEU A 749 41.98 1.78 -14.60
CA LEU A 749 42.64 1.93 -13.30
C LEU A 749 44.08 1.38 -13.33
N PRO A 750 45.04 2.06 -12.69
CA PRO A 750 46.45 1.71 -12.81
C PRO A 750 46.84 0.56 -11.89
N ALA A 751 47.90 -0.17 -12.26
CA ALA A 751 48.41 -1.28 -11.45
C ALA A 751 48.94 -0.85 -10.07
N SER A 752 49.24 0.44 -9.88
CA SER A 752 49.67 1.07 -8.62
C SER A 752 48.55 1.33 -7.61
N LEU A 753 47.28 1.23 -8.03
CA LEU A 753 46.13 1.47 -7.16
C LEU A 753 46.08 0.48 -6.00
N THR A 754 45.91 0.98 -4.77
CA THR A 754 45.82 0.20 -3.52
C THR A 754 44.46 0.27 -2.86
N GLU A 755 43.73 1.37 -3.04
CA GLU A 755 42.45 1.65 -2.38
C GLU A 755 41.50 2.45 -3.28
N ILE A 756 40.23 2.04 -3.30
CA ILE A 756 39.11 2.82 -3.83
C ILE A 756 38.21 3.23 -2.66
N GLY A 757 38.03 4.54 -2.45
CA GLY A 757 37.21 5.11 -1.39
C GLY A 757 35.70 4.86 -1.56
N GLU A 758 34.94 5.16 -0.51
CA GLU A 758 33.50 4.91 -0.42
C GLU A 758 32.73 5.76 -1.44
N TRP A 759 31.64 5.19 -2.00
CA TRP A 759 30.86 5.78 -3.10
C TRP A 759 31.66 6.26 -4.34
N ALA A 760 32.93 5.87 -4.51
CA ALA A 760 33.82 6.52 -5.48
C ALA A 760 33.37 6.46 -6.95
N PHE A 761 32.51 5.51 -7.33
CA PHE A 761 31.85 5.40 -8.63
C PHE A 761 30.32 5.21 -8.47
N SER A 762 29.74 5.63 -7.35
CA SER A 762 28.29 5.54 -7.12
C SER A 762 27.55 6.35 -8.21
N GLY A 763 26.37 5.87 -8.62
CA GLY A 763 25.57 6.52 -9.65
C GLY A 763 26.22 6.64 -11.04
N CYS A 764 27.33 5.95 -11.32
CA CYS A 764 27.95 5.90 -12.65
C CYS A 764 27.13 5.01 -13.61
N THR A 765 25.90 5.44 -13.91
CA THR A 765 24.90 4.66 -14.64
C THR A 765 25.32 4.25 -16.06
N GLY A 766 26.25 4.97 -16.69
CA GLY A 766 26.83 4.62 -17.99
C GLY A 766 27.92 3.55 -17.96
N LEU A 767 28.47 3.19 -16.79
CA LEU A 767 29.65 2.34 -16.67
C LEU A 767 29.28 0.89 -16.97
N SER A 768 29.61 0.39 -18.16
CA SER A 768 29.19 -0.94 -18.60
C SER A 768 30.15 -2.06 -18.23
N LYS A 769 31.43 -1.74 -17.98
CA LYS A 769 32.49 -2.71 -17.71
C LYS A 769 33.51 -2.17 -16.71
N LEU A 770 33.87 -3.03 -15.75
CA LEU A 770 34.92 -2.80 -14.76
C LEU A 770 35.94 -3.94 -14.82
N ASP A 771 37.05 -3.72 -15.53
CA ASP A 771 38.20 -4.65 -15.49
C ASP A 771 39.31 -4.07 -14.60
N ILE A 772 39.37 -4.57 -13.37
CA ILE A 772 40.40 -4.24 -12.38
C ILE A 772 41.31 -5.44 -12.08
N SER A 773 41.27 -6.49 -12.91
CA SER A 773 42.10 -7.69 -12.76
C SER A 773 43.61 -7.40 -12.81
N ALA A 774 44.01 -6.33 -13.52
CA ALA A 774 45.38 -5.84 -13.60
C ALA A 774 45.84 -5.03 -12.37
N CYS A 775 44.93 -4.63 -11.47
CA CYS A 775 45.22 -3.81 -10.29
C CYS A 775 45.84 -4.65 -9.15
N LYS A 776 47.05 -5.18 -9.38
CA LYS A 776 47.73 -6.17 -8.51
C LYS A 776 48.04 -5.69 -7.09
N ASN A 777 47.96 -4.38 -6.83
CA ASN A 777 48.19 -3.80 -5.51
C ASN A 777 46.89 -3.41 -4.78
N LEU A 778 45.72 -3.57 -5.42
CA LEU A 778 44.43 -3.15 -4.88
C LEU A 778 43.97 -4.10 -3.78
N THR A 779 43.96 -3.64 -2.54
CA THR A 779 43.59 -4.43 -1.36
C THR A 779 42.22 -4.07 -0.80
N LYS A 780 41.74 -2.84 -1.03
CA LYS A 780 40.49 -2.32 -0.47
C LYS A 780 39.58 -1.69 -1.54
N ILE A 781 38.36 -2.19 -1.63
CA ILE A 781 37.21 -1.51 -2.24
C ILE A 781 36.31 -1.06 -1.08
N GLY A 782 36.00 0.24 -0.97
CA GLY A 782 35.16 0.81 0.08
C GLY A 782 33.71 0.33 0.07
N GLU A 783 32.87 0.97 0.88
CA GLU A 783 31.42 0.75 0.86
C GLU A 783 30.79 1.47 -0.34
N TRP A 784 29.67 0.95 -0.85
CA TRP A 784 28.84 1.60 -1.88
C TRP A 784 29.53 1.98 -3.21
N VAL A 785 30.75 1.51 -3.45
CA VAL A 785 31.66 2.04 -4.49
C VAL A 785 31.04 2.07 -5.89
N PHE A 786 30.35 1.01 -6.30
CA PHE A 786 29.68 0.90 -7.60
C PHE A 786 28.15 0.81 -7.43
N GLU A 787 27.60 1.36 -6.33
CA GLU A 787 26.15 1.36 -6.13
C GLU A 787 25.46 2.15 -7.26
N GLY A 788 24.37 1.60 -7.78
CA GLY A 788 23.61 2.25 -8.85
C GLY A 788 24.32 2.29 -10.20
N CYS A 789 25.41 1.53 -10.40
CA CYS A 789 26.04 1.33 -11.71
C CYS A 789 25.18 0.40 -12.59
N THR A 790 23.99 0.86 -12.97
CA THR A 790 22.93 0.04 -13.59
C THR A 790 23.32 -0.61 -14.93
N SER A 791 24.28 -0.05 -15.66
CA SER A 791 24.76 -0.64 -16.93
C SER A 791 25.87 -1.69 -16.74
N LEU A 792 26.39 -1.88 -15.53
CA LEU A 792 27.60 -2.69 -15.29
C LEU A 792 27.32 -4.19 -15.44
N THR A 793 27.69 -4.75 -16.60
CA THR A 793 27.45 -6.18 -16.93
C THR A 793 28.71 -7.05 -16.81
N GLU A 794 29.90 -6.47 -16.83
CA GLU A 794 31.17 -7.22 -16.74
C GLU A 794 32.05 -6.67 -15.61
N VAL A 795 32.37 -7.52 -14.63
CA VAL A 795 33.24 -7.18 -13.49
C VAL A 795 34.38 -8.18 -13.38
N SER A 796 35.64 -7.73 -13.38
CA SER A 796 36.82 -8.59 -13.20
C SER A 796 37.70 -8.09 -12.06
N LEU A 797 37.84 -8.91 -11.00
CA LEU A 797 38.49 -8.53 -9.73
C LEU A 797 39.94 -9.04 -9.64
N PRO A 798 40.86 -8.33 -8.95
CA PRO A 798 42.22 -8.79 -8.72
C PRO A 798 42.33 -9.69 -7.46
N ALA A 799 43.33 -10.58 -7.45
CA ALA A 799 43.56 -11.52 -6.35
C ALA A 799 44.13 -10.88 -5.07
N SER A 800 44.46 -9.58 -5.11
CA SER A 800 45.04 -8.82 -4.00
C SER A 800 44.01 -8.28 -3.01
N LEU A 801 42.70 -8.38 -3.30
CA LEU A 801 41.64 -7.86 -2.44
C LEU A 801 41.60 -8.56 -1.09
N THR A 802 41.68 -7.77 -0.03
CA THR A 802 41.50 -8.19 1.37
C THR A 802 40.22 -7.61 2.00
N PHE A 803 39.60 -6.62 1.35
CA PHE A 803 38.36 -5.99 1.81
C PHE A 803 37.50 -5.54 0.62
N ILE A 804 36.20 -5.82 0.70
CA ILE A 804 35.13 -5.25 -0.13
C ILE A 804 34.08 -4.76 0.86
N GLY A 805 33.79 -3.44 0.85
CA GLY A 805 32.88 -2.83 1.81
C GLY A 805 31.42 -3.20 1.59
N SER A 806 30.55 -2.83 2.54
CA SER A 806 29.12 -3.13 2.45
C SER A 806 28.49 -2.51 1.19
N GLN A 807 27.61 -3.27 0.54
CA GLN A 807 26.78 -2.83 -0.59
C GLN A 807 27.59 -2.25 -1.79
N ALA A 808 28.87 -2.63 -1.91
CA ALA A 808 29.79 -2.08 -2.92
C ALA A 808 29.37 -2.33 -4.38
N PHE A 809 28.49 -3.31 -4.63
CA PHE A 809 27.92 -3.67 -5.93
C PHE A 809 26.38 -3.72 -5.91
N LYS A 810 25.74 -2.96 -5.01
CA LYS A 810 24.28 -2.90 -4.93
C LYS A 810 23.69 -2.19 -6.17
N ASN A 811 22.50 -2.59 -6.61
CA ASN A 811 21.76 -1.94 -7.70
C ASN A 811 22.53 -1.86 -9.05
N ILE A 812 23.50 -2.77 -9.29
CA ILE A 812 24.10 -2.97 -10.62
C ILE A 812 23.16 -3.78 -11.53
N SER A 813 23.58 -4.05 -12.77
CA SER A 813 22.81 -4.89 -13.69
C SER A 813 22.53 -6.28 -13.09
N PRO A 814 21.29 -6.80 -13.16
CA PRO A 814 20.98 -8.17 -12.72
C PRO A 814 21.67 -9.25 -13.57
N ASP A 815 22.16 -8.90 -14.76
CA ASP A 815 22.90 -9.79 -15.65
C ASP A 815 24.43 -9.77 -15.40
N ALA A 816 24.90 -9.04 -14.39
CA ALA A 816 26.32 -8.82 -14.12
C ALA A 816 27.12 -10.11 -13.92
N GLN A 817 28.20 -10.28 -14.69
CA GLN A 817 29.09 -11.43 -14.63
C GLN A 817 30.40 -11.06 -13.92
N PHE A 818 30.70 -11.78 -12.82
CA PHE A 818 31.91 -11.59 -12.04
C PHE A 818 33.01 -12.62 -12.39
N THR A 819 34.15 -12.14 -12.87
CA THR A 819 35.39 -12.92 -12.95
C THR A 819 36.13 -12.80 -11.61
N ILE A 820 36.05 -13.84 -10.78
CA ILE A 820 36.60 -13.88 -9.42
C ILE A 820 37.86 -14.77 -9.39
N PRO A 821 39.02 -14.27 -8.89
CA PRO A 821 40.29 -14.99 -9.02
C PRO A 821 40.58 -15.99 -7.88
N THR A 822 39.98 -15.84 -6.69
CA THR A 822 40.18 -16.75 -5.54
C THR A 822 38.90 -16.93 -4.72
N GLU A 823 38.82 -18.00 -3.91
CA GLU A 823 37.66 -18.24 -3.03
C GLU A 823 37.62 -17.23 -1.85
N GLU A 824 38.75 -16.64 -1.45
CA GLU A 824 38.79 -15.55 -0.45
C GLU A 824 38.07 -14.30 -0.97
N VAL A 825 38.37 -13.86 -2.21
CA VAL A 825 37.69 -12.72 -2.85
C VAL A 825 36.20 -13.00 -3.03
N LYS A 826 35.84 -14.24 -3.40
CA LYS A 826 34.45 -14.71 -3.49
C LYS A 826 33.72 -14.67 -2.16
N LYS A 827 34.42 -14.92 -1.04
CA LYS A 827 33.86 -14.78 0.31
C LYS A 827 33.63 -13.31 0.64
N LEU A 828 34.61 -12.44 0.41
CA LEU A 828 34.47 -10.99 0.61
C LEU A 828 33.27 -10.41 -0.16
N LEU A 829 33.06 -10.85 -1.41
CA LEU A 829 31.92 -10.42 -2.22
C LEU A 829 30.57 -10.87 -1.64
N LYS A 830 30.49 -12.06 -1.03
CA LYS A 830 29.28 -12.54 -0.34
C LYS A 830 29.04 -11.82 0.99
N ASP A 831 30.11 -11.58 1.74
CA ASP A 831 30.07 -10.91 3.04
C ASP A 831 29.68 -9.41 2.89
N SER A 832 29.86 -8.81 1.69
CA SER A 832 29.48 -7.43 1.32
C SER A 832 27.96 -7.14 1.34
N ALA A 833 27.12 -8.19 1.30
CA ALA A 833 25.66 -8.14 1.17
C ALA A 833 25.11 -7.52 -0.13
N GLU A 834 24.07 -8.15 -0.69
CA GLU A 834 23.31 -7.71 -1.88
C GLU A 834 24.11 -7.56 -3.20
N ALA A 835 25.26 -8.23 -3.35
CA ALA A 835 25.82 -8.53 -4.67
C ALA A 835 24.96 -9.62 -5.38
N PRO A 836 24.55 -9.45 -6.65
CA PRO A 836 23.73 -10.41 -7.40
C PRO A 836 24.31 -11.83 -7.53
#